data_AF-A0A349UZC3-F1
#
_entry.id   AF-A0A349UZC3-F1
#
_cell.length_a   1.000
_cell.length_b   1.000
_cell.length_c   1.000
_cell.angle_alpha   90.00
_cell.angle_beta   90.00
_cell.angle_gamma   90.00
#
_symmetry.space_group_name_H-M   'P 1'
#
loop_
_entity.id
_entity.type
_entity.pdbx_description
1 polymer ?
#
loop_
_entity_poly.entity_id
_entity_poly.type
_entity_poly.pdbx_seq_one_letter_code
_entity_poly.pdbx_strand_id
1 'polypeptide(L)'
;MSVYGLERISVPVSPPGFSDDTSDPHYVPAPCQVACPIGTDAPSYIGYIWEKQYSEAFEAITATNPFSSICGRVCDAPCEPACRRESSDGAVQIRNLKRFVMDKLGADLPKTRFEVSRGESVGVVGSGPAGLTAAFELCKAGFAVSVYEMTDRLGGTMVWGIPQFRLPSGIIEEDIQRLQHQCPGLKVHLNTALGNDVSLDELKVRHDAVLLTIGSWWGKPMGIPGEDHPNVEDGVSFLRRINAGERPQMPETVVVVGGGDVAMDACRAALRLPGCKTVKVVYRRGPEEIPARKIELHHAQQEGIEFVYNALQTGIADLGDSLALQCVRTEAGPPDEDGRRSPMVVEGSAFEIPCGMVIAAVGQKGANEALDTAGLMDVDRVRADFATMRTADPKVFAAGDGAFGGSTIVMAMQHGQRAAYYVRAALEKIDSPIPYRTPYRTRRVPVAQDLKWEQFAVEEPVFHGVGEEPASFPEIEDTYDEAAAMREAARCYRCDAETGSTDYSVHHREDLFSMARTHPKDVDKHRAMLQRRLSPRDNPYPDDRPASLDDLVFLPANLSRLVIDPYREACRIDIDLAPDLNLKQPFLVSGLDDAPEEIRQVAWRAVEQNGVGVVSRAIPDGSVHWLQILEAGETAHSRAAGVVQ
;
A
#
# COMPACT_ATOMS: atom_id res chain seq x y z
N MET A 1 -6.53 -35.72 7.39
CA MET A 1 -5.38 -34.96 6.87
C MET A 1 -5.91 -34.14 5.70
N SER A 2 -6.06 -32.81 5.86
CA SER A 2 -6.53 -31.98 4.76
C SER A 2 -5.41 -31.77 3.74
N VAL A 3 -5.77 -31.75 2.46
CA VAL A 3 -4.87 -31.66 1.29
C VAL A 3 -4.06 -30.34 1.27
N TYR A 4 -4.33 -29.40 2.19
CA TYR A 4 -3.78 -28.05 2.16
C TYR A 4 -3.05 -27.59 3.42
N GLY A 5 -2.73 -28.46 4.38
CA GLY A 5 -1.78 -28.20 5.48
C GLY A 5 -1.67 -26.72 5.92
N LEU A 6 -2.80 -26.12 6.33
CA LEU A 6 -2.91 -24.69 6.70
C LEU A 6 -2.03 -24.32 7.90
N GLU A 7 -1.54 -25.32 8.63
CA GLU A 7 -0.66 -25.20 9.79
C GLU A 7 0.76 -24.67 9.45
N ARG A 8 1.10 -24.49 8.17
CA ARG A 8 2.46 -24.08 7.73
C ARG A 8 2.71 -22.57 7.74
N ILE A 9 1.68 -21.76 7.93
CA ILE A 9 1.83 -20.32 8.17
C ILE A 9 1.66 -20.14 9.66
N SER A 10 2.76 -19.98 10.41
CA SER A 10 2.67 -19.59 11.81
C SER A 10 2.13 -18.15 11.86
N VAL A 11 0.80 -18.02 11.90
CA VAL A 11 0.19 -16.74 12.19
C VAL A 11 0.51 -16.43 13.65
N PRO A 12 1.17 -15.31 13.95
CA PRO A 12 1.43 -14.95 15.33
C PRO A 12 0.11 -14.78 16.06
N VAL A 13 0.07 -15.30 17.28
CA VAL A 13 -1.13 -15.30 18.11
C VAL A 13 -1.56 -13.85 18.36
N SER A 14 -2.82 -13.53 18.07
CA SER A 14 -3.41 -12.25 18.46
C SER A 14 -3.27 -12.05 19.97
N PRO A 15 -2.94 -10.84 20.47
CA PRO A 15 -2.84 -10.61 21.90
C PRO A 15 -4.13 -10.99 22.63
N PRO A 16 -4.08 -11.33 23.95
CA PRO A 16 -5.27 -11.63 24.73
C PRO A 16 -6.33 -10.52 24.61
N GLY A 17 -7.54 -10.88 24.19
CA GLY A 17 -8.65 -9.92 23.96
C GLY A 17 -8.88 -9.54 22.49
N PHE A 18 -8.00 -9.95 21.58
CA PHE A 18 -8.15 -9.73 20.14
C PHE A 18 -8.34 -11.06 19.41
N SER A 19 -9.12 -11.04 18.34
CA SER A 19 -9.22 -12.14 17.38
C SER A 19 -8.80 -11.60 16.02
N ASP A 20 -7.89 -12.32 15.35
CA ASP A 20 -7.59 -12.07 13.95
C ASP A 20 -8.46 -12.94 13.03
N ASP A 21 -8.63 -12.45 11.81
CA ASP A 21 -9.41 -13.14 10.78
C ASP A 21 -8.58 -14.13 9.95
N THR A 22 -7.33 -14.40 10.32
CA THR A 22 -6.46 -15.31 9.53
C THR A 22 -6.90 -16.77 9.60
N SER A 23 -7.72 -17.10 10.60
CA SER A 23 -8.35 -18.41 10.74
C SER A 23 -9.72 -18.50 10.08
N ASP A 24 -10.25 -17.39 9.55
CA ASP A 24 -11.52 -17.34 8.85
C ASP A 24 -11.32 -17.73 7.37
N PRO A 25 -11.88 -18.87 6.91
CA PRO A 25 -11.72 -19.34 5.54
C PRO A 25 -12.36 -18.42 4.49
N HIS A 26 -13.20 -17.48 4.90
CA HIS A 26 -13.90 -16.53 4.04
C HIS A 26 -13.39 -15.09 4.18
N TYR A 27 -12.33 -14.86 4.94
CA TYR A 27 -11.76 -13.53 5.08
C TYR A 27 -11.18 -13.01 3.75
N VAL A 28 -11.59 -11.81 3.39
CA VAL A 28 -11.10 -11.08 2.21
C VAL A 28 -10.40 -9.80 2.69
N PRO A 29 -9.08 -9.66 2.48
CA PRO A 29 -8.38 -8.44 2.87
C PRO A 29 -8.87 -7.24 2.06
N ALA A 30 -8.95 -6.08 2.70
CA ALA A 30 -9.34 -4.85 2.04
C ALA A 30 -8.34 -4.47 0.93
N PRO A 31 -8.77 -3.82 -0.17
CA PRO A 31 -7.89 -3.47 -1.30
C PRO A 31 -6.63 -2.69 -0.90
N CYS A 32 -6.75 -1.77 0.07
CA CYS A 32 -5.62 -1.01 0.59
C CYS A 32 -4.57 -1.89 1.30
N GLN A 33 -4.99 -2.96 1.97
CA GLN A 33 -4.11 -3.92 2.62
C GLN A 33 -3.47 -4.87 1.61
N VAL A 34 -4.23 -5.32 0.59
CA VAL A 34 -3.70 -6.11 -0.53
C VAL A 34 -2.62 -5.36 -1.30
N ALA A 35 -2.83 -4.06 -1.53
CA ALA A 35 -1.88 -3.21 -2.23
C ALA A 35 -0.63 -2.89 -1.40
N CYS A 36 -0.69 -3.02 -0.07
CA CYS A 36 0.46 -2.85 0.79
C CYS A 36 1.39 -4.07 0.68
N PRO A 37 2.66 -3.94 0.22
CA PRO A 37 3.54 -5.10 0.02
C PRO A 37 3.76 -5.95 1.28
N ILE A 38 3.71 -5.31 2.45
CA ILE A 38 3.89 -5.92 3.78
C ILE A 38 2.56 -6.19 4.50
N GLY A 39 1.42 -5.95 3.85
CA GLY A 39 0.09 -6.31 4.37
C GLY A 39 -0.35 -5.52 5.61
N THR A 40 0.10 -4.27 5.78
CA THR A 40 -0.30 -3.42 6.92
C THR A 40 -1.82 -3.27 7.03
N ASP A 41 -2.32 -3.44 8.25
CA ASP A 41 -3.74 -3.49 8.62
C ASP A 41 -4.39 -2.09 8.66
N ALA A 42 -4.40 -1.42 7.50
CA ALA A 42 -4.98 -0.09 7.34
C ALA A 42 -6.41 0.05 7.86
N PRO A 43 -7.36 -0.85 7.51
CA PRO A 43 -8.73 -0.69 7.94
C PRO A 43 -8.88 -0.70 9.46
N SER A 44 -8.16 -1.59 10.15
CA SER A 44 -8.26 -1.72 11.61
C SER A 44 -7.68 -0.51 12.32
N TYR A 45 -6.48 -0.05 11.98
CA TYR A 45 -5.91 1.11 12.67
C TYR A 45 -6.72 2.38 12.40
N ILE A 46 -7.35 2.50 11.23
CA ILE A 46 -8.25 3.62 10.93
C ILE A 46 -9.52 3.53 11.79
N GLY A 47 -10.10 2.33 11.93
CA GLY A 47 -11.21 2.10 12.85
C GLY A 47 -10.84 2.43 14.30
N TYR A 48 -9.65 2.06 14.75
CA TYR A 48 -9.17 2.41 16.09
C TYR A 48 -8.92 3.91 16.29
N ILE A 49 -8.44 4.63 15.27
CA ILE A 49 -8.34 6.10 15.32
C ILE A 49 -9.73 6.71 15.52
N TRP A 50 -10.73 6.21 14.79
CA TRP A 50 -12.11 6.64 14.92
C TRP A 50 -12.68 6.41 16.33
N GLU A 51 -12.41 5.25 16.92
CA GLU A 51 -12.78 4.90 18.31
C GLU A 51 -11.88 5.55 19.38
N LYS A 52 -10.90 6.38 18.98
CA LYS A 52 -9.88 6.98 19.85
C LYS A 52 -9.02 5.97 20.63
N GLN A 53 -8.92 4.76 20.11
CA GLN A 53 -8.14 3.64 20.63
C GLN A 53 -6.72 3.65 20.03
N TYR A 54 -5.94 4.68 20.34
CA TYR A 54 -4.66 4.91 19.66
C TYR A 54 -3.61 3.84 19.95
N SER A 55 -3.63 3.23 21.13
CA SER A 55 -2.71 2.13 21.49
C SER A 55 -2.96 0.90 20.62
N GLU A 56 -4.22 0.61 20.33
CA GLU A 56 -4.67 -0.46 19.45
C GLU A 56 -4.34 -0.13 17.99
N ALA A 57 -4.51 1.13 17.57
CA ALA A 57 -4.07 1.60 16.26
C ALA A 57 -2.56 1.42 16.07
N PHE A 58 -1.76 1.79 17.07
CA PHE A 58 -0.31 1.64 17.07
C PHE A 58 0.12 0.17 16.93
N GLU A 59 -0.53 -0.73 17.66
CA GLU A 59 -0.27 -2.17 17.57
C GLU A 59 -0.67 -2.71 16.17
N ALA A 60 -1.80 -2.27 15.62
CA ALA A 60 -2.23 -2.64 14.27
C ALA A 60 -1.26 -2.18 13.17
N ILE A 61 -0.68 -1.00 13.31
CA ILE A 61 0.34 -0.48 12.41
C ILE A 61 1.64 -1.28 12.53
N THR A 62 2.15 -1.45 13.75
CA THR A 62 3.50 -2.02 14.00
C THR A 62 3.57 -3.54 13.85
N ALA A 63 2.43 -4.25 13.85
CA ALA A 63 2.40 -5.70 13.77
C ALA A 63 3.05 -6.32 12.52
N THR A 64 3.01 -5.60 11.38
CA THR A 64 3.67 -6.01 10.12
C THR A 64 4.64 -4.97 9.57
N ASN A 65 4.65 -3.75 10.13
CA ASN A 65 5.49 -2.65 9.67
C ASN A 65 6.47 -2.23 10.78
N PRO A 66 7.72 -2.75 10.78
CA PRO A 66 8.75 -2.30 11.72
C PRO A 66 9.21 -0.84 11.51
N PHE A 67 8.98 -0.25 10.33
CA PHE A 67 9.39 1.12 9.97
C PHE A 67 8.19 2.06 9.85
N SER A 68 7.28 1.98 10.81
CA SER A 68 6.00 2.66 10.73
C SER A 68 6.08 4.17 10.88
N SER A 69 6.98 4.71 11.72
CA SER A 69 7.15 6.17 11.84
C SER A 69 7.73 6.76 10.55
N ILE A 70 8.68 6.04 9.91
CA ILE A 70 9.20 6.38 8.57
C ILE A 70 8.09 6.28 7.52
N CYS A 71 7.35 5.17 7.49
CA CYS A 71 6.28 4.96 6.52
C CYS A 71 5.12 5.95 6.68
N GLY A 72 4.95 6.58 7.85
CA GLY A 72 3.99 7.68 8.03
C GLY A 72 4.38 8.95 7.27
N ARG A 73 5.65 9.13 6.92
CA ARG A 73 6.14 10.34 6.25
C ARG A 73 6.43 10.13 4.77
N VAL A 74 7.22 9.10 4.48
CA VAL A 74 7.87 8.97 3.16
C VAL A 74 7.45 7.75 2.37
N CYS A 75 6.52 6.93 2.88
CA CYS A 75 5.96 5.81 2.12
C CYS A 75 5.26 6.30 0.86
N ASP A 76 5.36 5.49 -0.19
CA ASP A 76 4.70 5.68 -1.49
C ASP A 76 3.20 5.44 -1.44
N ALA A 77 2.72 4.99 -0.28
CA ALA A 77 1.32 4.76 0.04
C ALA A 77 0.57 4.01 -1.09
N PRO A 78 1.05 2.83 -1.55
CA PRO A 78 0.33 2.07 -2.59
C PRO A 78 -1.09 1.67 -2.17
N CYS A 79 -1.38 1.72 -0.87
CA CYS A 79 -2.69 1.57 -0.27
C CYS A 79 -3.70 2.67 -0.64
N GLU A 80 -3.25 3.89 -0.96
CA GLU A 80 -4.11 5.04 -1.26
C GLU A 80 -4.67 4.99 -2.70
N PRO A 81 -3.85 4.78 -3.75
CA PRO A 81 -4.39 4.55 -5.11
C PRO A 81 -5.30 3.31 -5.20
N ALA A 82 -5.08 2.31 -4.35
CA ALA A 82 -5.92 1.12 -4.26
C ALA A 82 -7.18 1.32 -3.40
N CYS A 83 -7.31 2.45 -2.70
CA CYS A 83 -8.48 2.75 -1.90
C CYS A 83 -9.71 2.85 -2.80
N ARG A 84 -10.79 2.13 -2.47
CA ARG A 84 -12.04 2.20 -3.27
C ARG A 84 -12.60 3.63 -3.38
N ARG A 85 -12.34 4.46 -2.37
CA ARG A 85 -12.76 5.85 -2.30
C ARG A 85 -12.01 6.78 -3.26
N GLU A 86 -10.83 6.37 -3.74
CA GLU A 86 -10.05 7.13 -4.74
C GLU A 86 -10.88 7.42 -6.00
N SER A 87 -11.63 6.43 -6.48
CA SER A 87 -12.51 6.58 -7.63
C SER A 87 -13.76 7.44 -7.36
N SER A 88 -14.00 7.84 -6.10
CA SER A 88 -15.14 8.62 -5.63
C SER A 88 -14.77 10.08 -5.47
N ASP A 89 -14.18 10.42 -4.33
CA ASP A 89 -13.94 11.78 -3.85
C ASP A 89 -12.59 11.87 -3.10
N GLY A 90 -11.63 11.11 -3.63
CA GLY A 90 -10.26 10.98 -3.10
C GLY A 90 -10.11 9.85 -2.09
N ALA A 91 -8.95 9.21 -2.13
CA ALA A 91 -8.57 8.19 -1.17
C ALA A 91 -8.69 8.68 0.28
N VAL A 92 -8.76 7.72 1.19
CA VAL A 92 -8.44 8.03 2.59
C VAL A 92 -6.93 8.31 2.66
N GLN A 93 -6.52 9.33 3.41
CA GLN A 93 -5.11 9.68 3.62
C GLN A 93 -4.47 8.69 4.64
N ILE A 94 -4.36 7.42 4.23
CA ILE A 94 -3.91 6.26 5.01
C ILE A 94 -2.49 6.48 5.58
N ARG A 95 -1.61 7.14 4.83
CA ARG A 95 -0.25 7.50 5.25
C ARG A 95 -0.28 8.52 6.38
N ASN A 96 -1.08 9.58 6.26
CA ASN A 96 -1.14 10.66 7.24
C ASN A 96 -1.85 10.21 8.53
N LEU A 97 -2.87 9.36 8.43
CA LEU A 97 -3.47 8.70 9.60
C LEU A 97 -2.47 7.80 10.34
N LYS A 98 -1.57 7.13 9.60
CA LYS A 98 -0.46 6.38 10.22
C LYS A 98 0.48 7.35 10.94
N ARG A 99 0.89 8.44 10.27
CA ARG A 99 1.75 9.49 10.86
C ARG A 99 1.17 10.03 12.17
N PHE A 100 -0.12 10.37 12.19
CA PHE A 100 -0.82 10.85 13.39
C PHE A 100 -0.64 9.91 14.60
N VAL A 101 -0.83 8.60 14.41
CA VAL A 101 -0.65 7.62 15.49
C VAL A 101 0.82 7.50 15.88
N MET A 102 1.71 7.46 14.88
CA MET A 102 3.15 7.30 15.12
C MET A 102 3.79 8.53 15.78
N ASP A 103 3.34 9.74 15.50
CA ASP A 103 3.85 10.94 16.17
C ASP A 103 3.42 10.99 17.65
N LYS A 104 2.33 10.31 18.01
CA LYS A 104 1.84 10.23 19.39
C LYS A 104 2.48 9.10 20.20
N LEU A 105 2.70 7.94 19.57
CA LEU A 105 3.07 6.70 20.26
C LEU A 105 4.35 6.03 19.68
N GLY A 106 4.99 6.62 18.67
CA GLY A 106 6.16 6.04 17.98
C GLY A 106 7.35 5.77 18.89
N ALA A 107 7.57 6.61 19.90
CA ALA A 107 8.60 6.41 20.90
C ALA A 107 8.28 5.28 21.91
N ASP A 108 7.05 4.77 21.95
CA ASP A 108 6.67 3.72 22.90
C ASP A 108 7.26 2.37 22.52
N LEU A 109 7.75 1.65 23.54
CA LEU A 109 8.36 0.34 23.37
C LEU A 109 7.30 -0.78 23.53
N PRO A 110 7.16 -1.68 22.54
CA PRO A 110 6.23 -2.81 22.65
C PRO A 110 6.61 -3.73 23.81
N LYS A 111 5.60 -4.33 24.48
CA LYS A 111 5.83 -5.30 25.56
C LYS A 111 6.45 -6.62 25.09
N THR A 112 6.19 -6.98 23.84
CA THR A 112 6.61 -8.25 23.25
C THR A 112 8.13 -8.29 23.06
N ARG A 113 8.76 -9.39 23.48
CA ARG A 113 10.17 -9.67 23.21
C ARG A 113 10.32 -11.07 22.67
N PHE A 114 11.22 -11.24 21.71
CA PHE A 114 11.49 -12.52 21.06
C PHE A 114 12.78 -13.14 21.66
N GLU A 115 12.64 -14.33 22.22
CA GLU A 115 13.77 -15.08 22.77
C GLU A 115 14.46 -15.90 21.68
N VAL A 116 15.78 -16.02 21.78
CA VAL A 116 16.55 -16.94 20.96
C VAL A 116 16.24 -18.36 21.42
N SER A 117 15.54 -19.12 20.57
CA SER A 117 15.08 -20.49 20.85
C SER A 117 15.61 -21.52 19.85
N ARG A 118 16.27 -21.07 18.78
CA ARG A 118 16.96 -21.91 17.78
C ARG A 118 18.45 -22.03 18.10
N GLY A 119 19.06 -23.13 17.67
CA GLY A 119 20.51 -23.33 17.76
C GLY A 119 21.26 -22.67 16.60
N GLU A 120 20.58 -22.51 15.47
CA GLU A 120 21.12 -21.92 14.24
C GLU A 120 21.18 -20.40 14.30
N SER A 121 22.14 -19.82 13.56
CA SER A 121 22.34 -18.37 13.47
C SER A 121 22.39 -17.84 12.03
N VAL A 122 22.00 -16.58 11.86
CA VAL A 122 21.96 -15.90 10.56
C VAL A 122 22.76 -14.60 10.61
N GLY A 123 23.66 -14.44 9.64
CA GLY A 123 24.36 -13.16 9.39
C GLY A 123 23.62 -12.36 8.32
N VAL A 124 23.30 -11.10 8.60
CA VAL A 124 22.65 -10.18 7.64
C VAL A 124 23.65 -9.07 7.31
N VAL A 125 23.95 -8.86 6.03
CA VAL A 125 24.88 -7.82 5.57
C VAL A 125 24.08 -6.65 5.00
N GLY A 126 24.21 -5.49 5.62
CA GLY A 126 23.46 -4.27 5.33
C GLY A 126 22.23 -4.10 6.24
N SER A 127 22.08 -2.89 6.77
CA SER A 127 21.00 -2.54 7.71
C SER A 127 19.91 -1.64 7.10
N GLY A 128 19.73 -1.71 5.78
CA GLY A 128 18.61 -1.04 5.12
C GLY A 128 17.25 -1.69 5.46
N PRO A 129 16.15 -1.20 4.86
CA PRO A 129 14.81 -1.71 5.11
C PRO A 129 14.69 -3.23 4.94
N ALA A 130 15.32 -3.80 3.89
CA ALA A 130 15.29 -5.23 3.64
C ALA A 130 16.01 -6.04 4.72
N GLY A 131 17.23 -5.64 5.09
CA GLY A 131 18.07 -6.35 6.06
C GLY A 131 17.48 -6.34 7.46
N LEU A 132 17.06 -5.16 7.93
CA LEU A 132 16.47 -5.04 9.27
C LEU A 132 15.09 -5.68 9.35
N THR A 133 14.26 -5.65 8.28
CA THR A 133 12.99 -6.40 8.27
C THR A 133 13.25 -7.90 8.33
N ALA A 134 14.22 -8.40 7.56
CA ALA A 134 14.59 -9.82 7.61
C ALA A 134 15.11 -10.21 8.99
N ALA A 135 15.97 -9.38 9.59
CA ALA A 135 16.48 -9.60 10.95
C ALA A 135 15.34 -9.66 11.98
N PHE A 136 14.36 -8.77 11.89
CA PHE A 136 13.18 -8.76 12.75
C PHE A 136 12.36 -10.05 12.63
N GLU A 137 12.03 -10.49 11.40
CA GLU A 137 11.27 -11.72 11.18
C GLU A 137 12.05 -12.98 11.60
N LEU A 138 13.37 -13.00 11.43
CA LEU A 138 14.23 -14.10 11.89
C LEU A 138 14.35 -14.13 13.42
N CYS A 139 14.46 -12.97 14.09
CA CYS A 139 14.43 -12.90 15.55
C CYS A 139 13.08 -13.40 16.09
N LYS A 140 11.97 -13.00 15.46
CA LYS A 140 10.63 -13.50 15.79
C LYS A 140 10.49 -15.01 15.62
N ALA A 141 11.19 -15.59 14.64
CA ALA A 141 11.27 -17.05 14.44
C ALA A 141 12.24 -17.77 15.39
N GLY A 142 12.90 -17.03 16.30
CA GLY A 142 13.74 -17.55 17.37
C GLY A 142 15.22 -17.72 17.01
N PHE A 143 15.67 -17.24 15.84
CA PHE A 143 17.07 -17.35 15.42
C PHE A 143 17.98 -16.33 16.12
N ALA A 144 19.24 -16.71 16.33
CA ALA A 144 20.28 -15.76 16.67
C ALA A 144 20.70 -14.97 15.42
N VAL A 145 20.52 -13.65 15.42
CA VAL A 145 20.78 -12.81 14.24
C VAL A 145 21.91 -11.81 14.52
N SER A 146 22.82 -11.66 13.56
CA SER A 146 23.87 -10.63 13.58
C SER A 146 23.78 -9.77 12.33
N VAL A 147 23.70 -8.46 12.47
CA VAL A 147 23.68 -7.48 11.37
C VAL A 147 25.05 -6.83 11.25
N TYR A 148 25.59 -6.83 10.03
CA TYR A 148 26.86 -6.21 9.66
C TYR A 148 26.58 -5.00 8.76
N GLU A 149 26.86 -3.81 9.27
CA GLU A 149 26.57 -2.53 8.60
C GLU A 149 27.88 -1.80 8.31
N MET A 150 28.03 -1.35 7.06
CA MET A 150 29.22 -0.64 6.59
C MET A 150 29.37 0.74 7.24
N THR A 151 28.26 1.39 7.57
CA THR A 151 28.22 2.75 8.12
C THR A 151 28.21 2.79 9.65
N ASP A 152 28.24 4.01 10.21
CA ASP A 152 28.28 4.25 11.66
C ASP A 152 26.91 4.13 12.35
N ARG A 153 25.83 3.86 11.61
CA ARG A 153 24.47 3.76 12.12
C ARG A 153 23.58 2.88 11.25
N LEU A 154 22.51 2.35 11.84
CA LEU A 154 21.56 1.50 11.15
C LEU A 154 20.57 2.31 10.31
N GLY A 155 20.00 1.70 9.27
CA GLY A 155 18.86 2.23 8.52
C GLY A 155 19.08 2.36 7.01
N GLY A 156 20.33 2.21 6.54
CA GLY A 156 20.67 2.24 5.11
C GLY A 156 20.14 3.51 4.42
N THR A 157 19.54 3.36 3.23
CA THR A 157 19.04 4.50 2.45
C THR A 157 17.93 5.31 3.13
N MET A 158 17.26 4.79 4.17
CA MET A 158 16.31 5.60 4.96
C MET A 158 17.02 6.73 5.68
N VAL A 159 18.24 6.47 6.18
CA VAL A 159 19.09 7.47 6.85
C VAL A 159 19.90 8.26 5.83
N TRP A 160 20.48 7.56 4.87
CA TRP A 160 21.54 8.10 4.03
C TRP A 160 21.05 8.64 2.69
N GLY A 161 19.81 8.38 2.29
CA GLY A 161 19.23 8.83 1.02
C GLY A 161 18.11 9.85 1.18
N ILE A 162 17.27 9.73 2.19
CA ILE A 162 16.07 10.57 2.35
C ILE A 162 16.43 11.84 3.11
N PRO A 163 16.22 13.05 2.55
CA PRO A 163 16.58 14.29 3.22
C PRO A 163 15.81 14.53 4.52
N GLN A 164 16.46 15.20 5.48
CA GLN A 164 15.90 15.53 6.79
C GLN A 164 14.57 16.31 6.72
N PHE A 165 14.39 17.15 5.70
CA PHE A 165 13.16 17.93 5.53
C PHE A 165 11.93 17.05 5.20
N ARG A 166 12.13 15.82 4.71
CA ARG A 166 11.06 14.82 4.48
C ARG A 166 10.97 13.79 5.61
N LEU A 167 12.12 13.47 6.20
CA LEU A 167 12.24 12.48 7.27
C LEU A 167 13.15 13.04 8.37
N PRO A 168 12.56 13.68 9.41
CA PRO A 168 13.34 14.29 10.47
C PRO A 168 14.22 13.28 11.23
N SER A 169 15.36 13.77 11.70
CA SER A 169 16.24 13.04 12.62
C SER A 169 15.48 12.59 13.88
N GLY A 170 15.79 11.41 14.41
CA GLY A 170 15.11 10.83 15.58
C GLY A 170 13.99 9.86 15.21
N ILE A 171 13.27 10.10 14.11
CA ILE A 171 12.14 9.26 13.68
C ILE A 171 12.59 7.84 13.30
N ILE A 172 13.76 7.74 12.66
CA ILE A 172 14.33 6.45 12.27
C ILE A 172 14.81 5.68 13.50
N GLU A 173 15.40 6.40 14.47
CA GLU A 173 15.86 5.85 15.74
C GLU A 173 14.70 5.27 16.56
N GLU A 174 13.51 5.88 16.56
CA GLU A 174 12.31 5.30 17.20
C GLU A 174 11.99 3.91 16.64
N ASP A 175 11.89 3.78 15.31
CA ASP A 175 11.59 2.51 14.64
C ASP A 175 12.65 1.44 14.95
N ILE A 176 13.93 1.82 14.90
CA ILE A 176 15.06 0.93 15.20
C ILE A 176 15.07 0.52 16.68
N GLN A 177 14.79 1.44 17.60
CA GLN A 177 14.75 1.15 19.03
C GLN A 177 13.62 0.16 19.36
N ARG A 178 12.44 0.31 18.74
CA ARG A 178 11.35 -0.67 18.90
C ARG A 178 11.78 -2.04 18.38
N LEU A 179 12.39 -2.11 17.21
CA LEU A 179 12.92 -3.36 16.64
C LEU A 179 13.94 -4.02 17.57
N GLN A 180 14.95 -3.28 18.05
CA GLN A 180 15.98 -3.78 18.96
C GLN A 180 15.40 -4.20 20.31
N HIS A 181 14.42 -3.45 20.84
CA HIS A 181 13.72 -3.80 22.08
C HIS A 181 13.03 -5.16 21.97
N GLN A 182 12.34 -5.39 20.86
CA GLN A 182 11.66 -6.65 20.60
C GLN A 182 12.64 -7.79 20.28
N CYS A 183 13.85 -7.47 19.82
CA CYS A 183 14.89 -8.43 19.42
C CYS A 183 16.14 -8.34 20.31
N PRO A 184 16.08 -8.65 21.62
CA PRO A 184 17.22 -8.49 22.52
C PRO A 184 18.44 -9.36 22.15
N GLY A 185 18.25 -10.42 21.34
CA GLY A 185 19.32 -11.28 20.82
C GLY A 185 20.01 -10.75 19.55
N LEU A 186 19.52 -9.65 18.96
CA LEU A 186 20.08 -9.06 17.75
C LEU A 186 21.46 -8.43 18.05
N LYS A 187 22.51 -8.95 17.40
CA LYS A 187 23.85 -8.37 17.47
C LYS A 187 24.05 -7.41 16.32
N VAL A 188 24.62 -6.24 16.61
CA VAL A 188 24.85 -5.19 15.61
C VAL A 188 26.35 -4.89 15.53
N HIS A 189 26.89 -4.96 14.32
CA HIS A 189 28.27 -4.67 13.98
C HIS A 189 28.29 -3.49 13.00
N LEU A 190 28.44 -2.28 13.54
CA LEU A 190 28.60 -1.05 12.75
C LEU A 190 30.03 -0.91 12.24
N ASN A 191 30.26 -0.06 11.24
CA ASN A 191 31.57 0.16 10.62
C ASN A 191 32.24 -1.15 10.20
N THR A 192 31.45 -2.09 9.68
CA THR A 192 31.90 -3.43 9.30
C THR A 192 31.49 -3.70 7.84
N ALA A 193 32.33 -3.28 6.91
CA ALA A 193 32.11 -3.44 5.48
C ALA A 193 32.47 -4.85 5.00
N LEU A 194 31.58 -5.47 4.22
CA LEU A 194 31.85 -6.75 3.57
C LEU A 194 32.96 -6.60 2.52
N GLY A 195 34.01 -7.41 2.65
CA GLY A 195 35.20 -7.41 1.79
C GLY A 195 36.39 -6.68 2.40
N ASN A 196 36.16 -5.71 3.30
CA ASN A 196 37.22 -4.94 3.95
C ASN A 196 37.42 -5.36 5.41
N ASP A 197 36.34 -5.32 6.21
CA ASP A 197 36.40 -5.59 7.66
C ASP A 197 35.99 -7.02 8.00
N VAL A 198 35.17 -7.64 7.14
CA VAL A 198 34.77 -9.04 7.24
C VAL A 198 34.62 -9.65 5.85
N SER A 199 35.09 -10.87 5.67
CA SER A 199 34.93 -11.61 4.41
C SER A 199 33.65 -12.45 4.39
N LEU A 200 33.15 -12.76 3.18
CA LEU A 200 31.99 -13.65 3.02
C LEU A 200 32.27 -15.04 3.60
N ASP A 201 33.49 -15.56 3.47
CA ASP A 201 33.86 -16.87 3.99
C ASP A 201 33.87 -16.90 5.52
N GLU A 202 34.36 -15.84 6.17
CA GLU A 202 34.25 -15.71 7.64
C GLU A 202 32.79 -15.71 8.10
N LEU A 203 31.90 -15.00 7.39
CA LEU A 203 30.48 -14.98 7.70
C LEU A 203 29.84 -16.37 7.54
N LYS A 204 30.18 -17.12 6.48
CA LYS A 204 29.71 -18.50 6.25
C LYS A 204 30.23 -19.53 7.28
N VAL A 205 31.35 -19.22 7.95
CA VAL A 205 31.87 -20.01 9.08
C VAL A 205 31.17 -19.63 10.37
N ARG A 206 30.89 -18.34 10.60
CA ARG A 206 30.23 -17.84 11.82
C ARG A 206 28.72 -18.14 11.88
N HIS A 207 28.08 -18.27 10.72
CA HIS A 207 26.64 -18.40 10.61
C HIS A 207 26.21 -19.58 9.73
N ASP A 208 25.01 -20.09 9.99
CA ASP A 208 24.42 -21.18 9.23
C ASP A 208 23.87 -20.70 7.88
N ALA A 209 23.43 -19.44 7.82
CA ALA A 209 23.06 -18.73 6.60
C ALA A 209 23.54 -17.28 6.61
N VAL A 210 23.81 -16.73 5.42
CA VAL A 210 24.15 -15.32 5.20
C VAL A 210 23.13 -14.69 4.25
N LEU A 211 22.58 -13.53 4.63
CA LEU A 211 21.68 -12.75 3.80
C LEU A 211 22.34 -11.43 3.39
N LEU A 212 22.48 -11.22 2.09
CA LEU A 212 23.04 -10.02 1.48
C LEU A 212 21.93 -9.01 1.17
N THR A 213 21.95 -7.88 1.86
CA THR A 213 21.00 -6.77 1.69
C THR A 213 21.74 -5.44 1.51
N ILE A 214 22.76 -5.45 0.65
CA ILE A 214 23.74 -4.35 0.48
C ILE A 214 23.18 -3.08 -0.17
N GLY A 215 21.96 -3.14 -0.73
CA GLY A 215 21.31 -2.01 -1.39
C GLY A 215 21.98 -1.56 -2.69
N SER A 216 21.46 -0.49 -3.28
CA SER A 216 22.04 0.19 -4.46
C SER A 216 22.73 1.48 -4.02
N TRP A 217 23.92 1.35 -3.42
CA TRP A 217 24.56 2.42 -2.67
C TRP A 217 25.21 3.53 -3.51
N TRP A 218 25.42 3.32 -4.82
CA TRP A 218 26.17 4.23 -5.68
C TRP A 218 25.31 4.76 -6.82
N GLY A 219 25.55 5.99 -7.28
CA GLY A 219 24.96 6.50 -8.50
C GLY A 219 25.48 5.80 -9.76
N LYS A 220 24.62 5.67 -10.77
CA LYS A 220 25.05 5.30 -12.12
C LYS A 220 25.64 6.53 -12.84
N PRO A 221 26.73 6.36 -13.62
CA PRO A 221 27.20 7.42 -14.48
C PRO A 221 26.19 7.71 -15.60
N MET A 222 26.15 8.96 -16.07
CA MET A 222 25.45 9.42 -17.25
C MET A 222 26.08 8.90 -18.55
N GLY A 223 27.40 8.66 -18.54
CA GLY A 223 28.15 8.17 -19.69
C GLY A 223 28.36 9.23 -20.77
N ILE A 224 28.54 10.50 -20.37
CA ILE A 224 28.70 11.63 -21.30
C ILE A 224 30.08 12.29 -21.15
N PRO A 225 30.62 12.93 -22.21
CA PRO A 225 31.85 13.72 -22.11
C PRO A 225 31.75 14.83 -21.05
N GLY A 226 32.83 15.00 -20.26
CA GLY A 226 32.92 16.02 -19.22
C GLY A 226 32.28 15.65 -17.87
N GLU A 227 31.74 14.43 -17.73
CA GLU A 227 31.14 13.94 -16.47
C GLU A 227 32.14 13.81 -15.30
N ASP A 228 33.45 13.74 -15.59
CA ASP A 228 34.53 13.67 -14.60
C ASP A 228 34.91 15.03 -13.98
N HIS A 229 34.25 16.12 -14.38
CA HIS A 229 34.50 17.45 -13.86
C HIS A 229 34.18 17.55 -12.36
N PRO A 230 34.98 18.25 -11.52
CA PRO A 230 34.80 18.30 -10.06
C PRO A 230 33.44 18.83 -9.55
N ASN A 231 32.78 19.68 -10.33
CA ASN A 231 31.43 20.18 -10.05
C ASN A 231 30.31 19.29 -10.64
N VAL A 232 30.61 18.03 -10.95
CA VAL A 232 29.66 17.01 -11.36
C VAL A 232 29.68 15.91 -10.32
N GLU A 233 28.54 15.66 -9.69
CA GLU A 233 28.44 14.68 -8.60
C GLU A 233 27.23 13.77 -8.82
N ASP A 234 27.30 12.50 -8.41
CA ASP A 234 26.13 11.65 -8.43
C ASP A 234 25.16 11.99 -7.28
N GLY A 235 23.86 11.91 -7.57
CA GLY A 235 22.81 12.31 -6.64
C GLY A 235 22.76 11.50 -5.35
N VAL A 236 23.18 10.23 -5.38
CA VAL A 236 23.24 9.39 -4.17
C VAL A 236 24.36 9.89 -3.27
N SER A 237 25.56 10.09 -3.80
CA SER A 237 26.68 10.64 -3.03
C SER A 237 26.39 12.02 -2.47
N PHE A 238 25.79 12.90 -3.27
CA PHE A 238 25.37 14.23 -2.83
C PHE A 238 24.42 14.12 -1.62
N LEU A 239 23.34 13.35 -1.72
CA LEU A 239 22.36 13.19 -0.65
C LEU A 239 22.98 12.59 0.62
N ARG A 240 23.89 11.61 0.50
CA ARG A 240 24.60 11.05 1.65
C ARG A 240 25.42 12.10 2.39
N ARG A 241 26.14 12.97 1.67
CA ARG A 241 26.93 14.05 2.30
C ARG A 241 26.02 15.02 3.05
N ILE A 242 24.91 15.41 2.43
CA ILE A 242 23.93 16.31 3.06
C ILE A 242 23.31 15.65 4.31
N ASN A 243 22.98 14.36 4.25
CA ASN A 243 22.45 13.61 5.38
C ASN A 243 23.50 13.29 6.45
N ALA A 244 24.80 13.30 6.11
CA ALA A 244 25.89 13.27 7.07
C ALA A 244 26.04 14.60 7.86
N GLY A 245 25.30 15.64 7.45
CA GLY A 245 25.28 16.95 8.10
C GLY A 245 26.04 18.03 7.33
N GLU A 246 26.59 17.75 6.14
CA GLU A 246 27.23 18.78 5.34
C GLU A 246 26.22 19.83 4.88
N ARG A 247 26.62 21.10 4.93
CA ARG A 247 25.88 22.25 4.39
C ARG A 247 26.81 23.10 3.52
N PRO A 248 27.24 22.58 2.35
CA PRO A 248 28.21 23.27 1.51
C PRO A 248 27.63 24.53 0.89
N GLN A 249 28.50 25.48 0.56
CA GLN A 249 28.14 26.62 -0.29
C GLN A 249 27.93 26.10 -1.72
N MET A 250 26.73 26.29 -2.24
CA MET A 250 26.36 25.90 -3.60
C MET A 250 26.57 27.07 -4.57
N PRO A 251 26.85 26.78 -5.86
CA PRO A 251 26.70 27.76 -6.91
C PRO A 251 25.27 28.28 -7.03
N GLU A 252 25.09 29.46 -7.63
CA GLU A 252 23.78 30.10 -7.77
C GLU A 252 22.76 29.24 -8.53
N THR A 253 23.22 28.53 -9.57
CA THR A 253 22.41 27.65 -10.39
C THR A 253 22.93 26.21 -10.34
N VAL A 254 22.06 25.28 -9.93
CA VAL A 254 22.33 23.84 -9.91
C VAL A 254 21.42 23.14 -10.92
N VAL A 255 21.97 22.20 -11.70
CA VAL A 255 21.20 21.36 -12.63
C VAL A 255 21.19 19.93 -12.11
N VAL A 256 20.01 19.33 -11.98
CA VAL A 256 19.83 17.93 -11.61
C VAL A 256 19.36 17.15 -12.83
N VAL A 257 20.08 16.09 -13.22
CA VAL A 257 19.76 15.27 -14.38
C VAL A 257 19.08 13.99 -13.91
N GLY A 258 17.80 13.82 -14.22
CA GLY A 258 17.01 12.67 -13.77
C GLY A 258 15.56 13.05 -13.48
N GLY A 259 14.71 12.05 -13.22
CA GLY A 259 13.29 12.27 -12.96
C GLY A 259 12.69 11.37 -11.89
N GLY A 260 13.49 10.59 -11.17
CA GLY A 260 13.03 9.74 -10.06
C GLY A 260 13.11 10.45 -8.72
N ASP A 261 12.77 9.73 -7.64
CA ASP A 261 12.75 10.29 -6.29
C ASP A 261 14.13 10.82 -5.83
N VAL A 262 15.23 10.17 -6.23
CA VAL A 262 16.60 10.70 -5.98
C VAL A 262 16.78 12.08 -6.61
N ALA A 263 16.21 12.32 -7.80
CA ALA A 263 16.30 13.63 -8.44
C ALA A 263 15.47 14.66 -7.69
N MET A 264 14.28 14.29 -7.20
CA MET A 264 13.41 15.18 -6.41
C MET A 264 14.05 15.54 -5.07
N ASP A 265 14.64 14.56 -4.40
CA ASP A 265 15.33 14.78 -3.13
C ASP A 265 16.57 15.65 -3.33
N ALA A 266 17.39 15.34 -4.35
CA ALA A 266 18.61 16.10 -4.63
C ALA A 266 18.32 17.55 -5.05
N CYS A 267 17.31 17.80 -5.89
CA CYS A 267 16.99 19.16 -6.32
C CYS A 267 16.44 20.02 -5.18
N ARG A 268 15.57 19.44 -4.34
CA ARG A 268 14.99 20.12 -3.17
C ARG A 268 16.01 20.31 -2.05
N ALA A 269 16.94 19.39 -1.88
CA ALA A 269 18.08 19.55 -0.97
C ALA A 269 19.02 20.66 -1.46
N ALA A 270 19.39 20.66 -2.75
CA ALA A 270 20.25 21.69 -3.33
C ALA A 270 19.66 23.10 -3.17
N LEU A 271 18.35 23.26 -3.40
CA LEU A 271 17.66 24.55 -3.24
C LEU A 271 17.72 25.08 -1.80
N ARG A 272 17.80 24.19 -0.80
CA ARG A 272 17.87 24.55 0.62
C ARG A 272 19.27 24.93 1.09
N LEU A 273 20.30 24.64 0.30
CA LEU A 273 21.68 24.88 0.70
C LEU A 273 22.10 26.34 0.45
N PRO A 274 23.01 26.89 1.27
CA PRO A 274 23.51 28.25 1.11
C PRO A 274 24.05 28.52 -0.29
N GLY A 275 23.69 29.66 -0.88
CA GLY A 275 24.18 30.09 -2.20
C GLY A 275 23.33 29.67 -3.39
N CYS A 276 22.58 28.57 -3.29
CA CYS A 276 21.71 28.14 -4.37
C CYS A 276 20.48 29.06 -4.45
N LYS A 277 20.18 29.57 -5.66
CA LYS A 277 18.97 30.37 -5.91
C LYS A 277 18.04 29.73 -6.93
N THR A 278 18.59 28.96 -7.86
CA THR A 278 17.83 28.34 -8.93
C THR A 278 18.26 26.90 -9.12
N VAL A 279 17.29 25.99 -9.15
CA VAL A 279 17.52 24.59 -9.46
C VAL A 279 16.69 24.20 -10.68
N LYS A 280 17.34 23.54 -11.65
CA LYS A 280 16.66 23.01 -12.84
C LYS A 280 16.78 21.49 -12.87
N VAL A 281 15.66 20.80 -13.04
CA VAL A 281 15.61 19.36 -13.27
C VAL A 281 15.52 19.11 -14.78
N VAL A 282 16.49 18.39 -15.34
CA VAL A 282 16.53 18.01 -16.75
C VAL A 282 16.07 16.55 -16.87
N TYR A 283 15.00 16.34 -17.64
CA TYR A 283 14.43 15.01 -17.85
C TYR A 283 14.25 14.70 -19.34
N ARG A 284 14.76 13.53 -19.74
CA ARG A 284 14.79 13.09 -21.13
C ARG A 284 13.43 12.76 -21.75
N ARG A 285 12.35 12.70 -20.95
CA ARG A 285 10.98 12.40 -21.42
C ARG A 285 10.01 13.52 -21.03
N GLY A 286 8.75 13.35 -21.41
CA GLY A 286 7.67 14.27 -21.06
C GLY A 286 7.27 14.21 -19.58
N PRO A 287 6.41 15.15 -19.14
CA PRO A 287 5.90 15.21 -17.77
C PRO A 287 5.04 14.01 -17.37
N GLU A 288 4.37 13.35 -18.33
CA GLU A 288 3.54 12.17 -18.06
C GLU A 288 4.37 10.92 -17.75
N GLU A 289 5.64 10.90 -18.18
CA GLU A 289 6.56 9.77 -18.04
C GLU A 289 7.56 9.95 -16.90
N ILE A 290 7.47 11.02 -16.11
CA ILE A 290 8.36 11.25 -14.97
C ILE A 290 8.08 10.21 -13.88
N PRO A 291 9.09 9.44 -13.41
CA PRO A 291 8.85 8.35 -12.47
C PRO A 291 8.75 8.81 -11.01
N ALA A 292 9.10 10.06 -10.71
CA ALA A 292 8.96 10.63 -9.37
C ALA A 292 7.51 10.58 -8.89
N ARG A 293 7.34 10.39 -7.58
CA ARG A 293 6.00 10.39 -7.00
C ARG A 293 5.33 11.74 -7.17
N LYS A 294 4.04 11.71 -7.50
CA LYS A 294 3.24 12.91 -7.80
C LYS A 294 3.33 13.96 -6.70
N ILE A 295 3.26 13.55 -5.44
CA ILE A 295 3.36 14.47 -4.30
C ILE A 295 4.74 15.14 -4.20
N GLU A 296 5.82 14.40 -4.43
CA GLU A 296 7.18 14.95 -4.37
C GLU A 296 7.46 15.88 -5.55
N LEU A 297 6.96 15.51 -6.74
CA LEU A 297 7.00 16.37 -7.93
C LEU A 297 6.22 17.67 -7.70
N HIS A 298 5.02 17.58 -7.13
CA HIS A 298 4.18 18.75 -6.82
C HIS A 298 4.85 19.66 -5.80
N HIS A 299 5.41 19.10 -4.72
CA HIS A 299 6.18 19.87 -3.74
C HIS A 299 7.41 20.52 -4.35
N ALA A 300 8.15 19.81 -5.22
CA ALA A 300 9.29 20.40 -5.94
C ALA A 300 8.87 21.61 -6.80
N GLN A 301 7.74 21.50 -7.51
CA GLN A 301 7.19 22.60 -8.31
C GLN A 301 6.73 23.78 -7.45
N GLN A 302 6.08 23.52 -6.32
CA GLN A 302 5.66 24.56 -5.37
C GLN A 302 6.85 25.27 -4.71
N GLU A 303 7.98 24.59 -4.56
CA GLU A 303 9.25 25.17 -4.09
C GLU A 303 9.98 25.99 -5.18
N GLY A 304 9.46 26.03 -6.41
CA GLY A 304 10.01 26.84 -7.51
C GLY A 304 11.10 26.13 -8.33
N ILE A 305 11.21 24.81 -8.26
CA ILE A 305 12.14 24.04 -9.09
C ILE A 305 11.66 24.05 -10.54
N GLU A 306 12.56 24.41 -11.46
CA GLU A 306 12.26 24.47 -12.89
C GLU A 306 12.44 23.10 -13.55
N PHE A 307 11.47 22.65 -14.35
CA PHE A 307 11.57 21.38 -15.08
C PHE A 307 11.80 21.60 -16.57
N VAL A 308 12.90 21.04 -17.08
CA VAL A 308 13.24 21.00 -18.50
C VAL A 308 12.96 19.59 -19.01
N TYR A 309 11.71 19.37 -19.40
CA TYR A 309 11.26 18.13 -20.04
C TYR A 309 11.77 18.00 -21.47
N ASN A 310 11.71 16.77 -21.99
CA ASN A 310 12.08 16.44 -23.36
C ASN A 310 13.49 16.93 -23.71
N ALA A 311 14.42 16.75 -22.77
CA ALA A 311 15.80 17.19 -22.89
C ALA A 311 16.74 16.07 -22.44
N LEU A 312 17.58 15.59 -23.36
CA LEU A 312 18.59 14.57 -23.12
C LEU A 312 19.96 15.23 -23.06
N GLN A 313 20.68 14.99 -21.97
CA GLN A 313 22.06 15.44 -21.81
C GLN A 313 23.01 14.70 -22.77
N THR A 314 23.94 15.44 -23.38
CA THR A 314 24.92 14.93 -24.34
C THR A 314 26.37 15.23 -23.97
N GLY A 315 26.61 16.15 -23.03
CA GLY A 315 27.96 16.50 -22.57
C GLY A 315 27.94 17.60 -21.51
N ILE A 316 29.10 17.89 -20.94
CA ILE A 316 29.33 19.00 -20.02
C ILE A 316 30.46 19.85 -20.56
N ALA A 317 30.19 21.14 -20.76
CA ALA A 317 31.19 22.11 -21.16
C ALA A 317 31.73 22.85 -19.93
N ASP A 318 33.04 22.82 -19.76
CA ASP A 318 33.76 23.63 -18.78
C ASP A 318 34.05 25.02 -19.37
N LEU A 319 33.53 26.06 -18.72
CA LEU A 319 33.68 27.46 -19.11
C LEU A 319 34.64 28.21 -18.16
N GLY A 320 35.40 27.49 -17.32
CA GLY A 320 36.28 28.02 -16.30
C GLY A 320 35.54 28.25 -14.98
N ASP A 321 34.98 29.44 -14.79
CA ASP A 321 34.27 29.80 -13.55
C ASP A 321 32.83 29.25 -13.50
N SER A 322 32.37 28.56 -14.56
CA SER A 322 31.02 27.99 -14.66
C SER A 322 31.00 26.75 -15.56
N LEU A 323 29.89 26.02 -15.51
CA LEU A 323 29.59 24.87 -16.36
C LEU A 323 28.42 25.17 -17.30
N ALA A 324 28.33 24.42 -18.38
CA ALA A 324 27.10 24.30 -19.14
C ALA A 324 26.76 22.83 -19.42
N LEU A 325 25.53 22.42 -19.07
CA LEU A 325 25.02 21.12 -19.47
C LEU A 325 24.58 21.20 -20.93
N GLN A 326 25.24 20.43 -21.79
CA GLN A 326 24.88 20.33 -23.20
C GLN A 326 23.75 19.32 -23.36
N CYS A 327 22.70 19.71 -24.08
CA CYS A 327 21.48 18.94 -24.24
C CYS A 327 21.00 18.95 -25.69
N VAL A 328 20.19 17.95 -26.03
CA VAL A 328 19.36 17.91 -27.25
C VAL A 328 17.90 17.75 -26.85
N ARG A 329 16.98 18.23 -27.70
CA ARG A 329 15.55 17.98 -27.51
C ARG A 329 15.21 16.55 -27.87
N THR A 330 14.20 16.02 -27.19
CA THR A 330 13.66 14.69 -27.48
C THR A 330 12.18 14.75 -27.80
N GLU A 331 11.68 13.74 -28.50
CA GLU A 331 10.27 13.48 -28.72
C GLU A 331 9.90 12.06 -28.29
N ALA A 332 8.61 11.83 -28.05
CA ALA A 332 8.13 10.55 -27.56
C ALA A 332 8.09 9.51 -28.68
N GLY A 333 8.99 8.53 -28.62
CA GLY A 333 9.04 7.36 -29.48
C GLY A 333 8.15 6.21 -28.97
N PRO A 334 8.39 4.99 -29.48
CA PRO A 334 7.65 3.81 -29.04
C PRO A 334 7.90 3.50 -27.55
N PRO A 335 6.94 2.85 -26.85
CA PRO A 335 7.14 2.35 -25.50
C PRO A 335 8.38 1.44 -25.39
N ASP A 336 9.16 1.61 -24.32
CA ASP A 336 10.24 0.72 -23.90
C ASP A 336 9.70 -0.52 -23.16
N GLU A 337 10.59 -1.39 -22.67
CA GLU A 337 10.22 -2.58 -21.90
C GLU A 337 9.44 -2.27 -20.61
N ASP A 338 9.65 -1.08 -20.04
CA ASP A 338 8.91 -0.59 -18.87
C ASP A 338 7.57 0.05 -19.26
N GLY A 339 7.19 0.01 -20.54
CA GLY A 339 5.99 0.61 -21.10
C GLY A 339 6.04 2.13 -21.28
N ARG A 340 7.18 2.76 -20.98
CA ARG A 340 7.34 4.23 -21.06
C ARG A 340 7.85 4.62 -22.43
N ARG A 341 7.37 5.73 -22.99
CA ARG A 341 7.80 6.17 -24.33
C ARG A 341 9.30 6.48 -24.37
N SER A 342 10.00 5.84 -25.31
CA SER A 342 11.43 6.01 -25.51
C SER A 342 11.74 7.43 -26.00
N PRO A 343 12.77 8.10 -25.45
CA PRO A 343 13.14 9.43 -25.92
C PRO A 343 13.90 9.35 -27.25
N MET A 344 13.33 9.88 -28.33
CA MET A 344 14.02 9.99 -29.62
C MET A 344 14.63 11.38 -29.78
N VAL A 345 15.89 11.45 -30.19
CA VAL A 345 16.59 12.73 -30.38
C VAL A 345 16.01 13.49 -31.57
N VAL A 346 15.74 14.78 -31.38
CA VAL A 346 15.38 15.70 -32.45
C VAL A 346 16.66 16.29 -33.04
N GLU A 347 16.94 15.99 -34.31
CA GLU A 347 18.15 16.48 -34.98
C GLU A 347 18.23 18.01 -35.06
N GLY A 348 19.43 18.57 -34.90
CA GLY A 348 19.66 20.03 -34.95
C GLY A 348 19.09 20.82 -33.77
N SER A 349 18.67 20.16 -32.69
CA SER A 349 18.02 20.77 -31.52
C SER A 349 18.96 21.04 -30.34
N ALA A 350 20.28 21.03 -30.57
CA ALA A 350 21.28 21.19 -29.53
C ALA A 350 21.15 22.56 -28.83
N PHE A 351 21.27 22.56 -27.50
CA PHE A 351 21.25 23.75 -26.68
C PHE A 351 22.03 23.51 -25.38
N GLU A 352 22.34 24.60 -24.67
CA GLU A 352 23.12 24.54 -23.43
C GLU A 352 22.34 25.16 -22.27
N ILE A 353 22.54 24.60 -21.07
CA ILE A 353 21.97 25.10 -19.82
C ILE A 353 23.13 25.54 -18.91
N PRO A 354 23.38 26.86 -18.76
CA PRO A 354 24.41 27.38 -17.87
C PRO A 354 24.11 27.01 -16.40
N CYS A 355 25.13 26.56 -15.68
CA CYS A 355 25.05 26.18 -14.27
C CYS A 355 26.42 26.26 -13.59
N GLY A 356 26.47 26.14 -12.27
CA GLY A 356 27.73 25.98 -11.55
C GLY A 356 28.00 24.54 -11.10
N MET A 357 26.97 23.70 -11.07
CA MET A 357 27.05 22.30 -10.65
C MET A 357 26.01 21.45 -11.38
N VAL A 358 26.38 20.20 -11.68
CA VAL A 358 25.49 19.17 -12.21
C VAL A 358 25.40 18.02 -11.20
N ILE A 359 24.18 17.62 -10.85
CA ILE A 359 23.91 16.45 -10.00
C ILE A 359 23.27 15.35 -10.86
N ALA A 360 23.97 14.23 -11.03
CA ALA A 360 23.53 13.10 -11.83
C ALA A 360 22.65 12.13 -11.03
N ALA A 361 21.35 12.14 -11.27
CA ALA A 361 20.33 11.29 -10.64
C ALA A 361 19.69 10.33 -11.66
N VAL A 362 20.52 9.69 -12.48
CA VAL A 362 20.09 8.84 -13.62
C VAL A 362 19.93 7.35 -13.28
N GLY A 363 20.14 6.98 -12.02
CA GLY A 363 19.96 5.61 -11.52
C GLY A 363 20.93 5.28 -10.40
N GLN A 364 20.75 4.12 -9.79
CA GLN A 364 21.56 3.63 -8.68
C GLN A 364 22.10 2.22 -9.02
N LYS A 365 23.23 1.83 -8.42
CA LYS A 365 23.86 0.53 -8.58
C LYS A 365 24.38 -0.01 -7.25
N GLY A 366 24.31 -1.32 -7.07
CA GLY A 366 25.10 -2.04 -6.09
C GLY A 366 26.50 -2.33 -6.64
N ALA A 367 27.51 -2.27 -5.80
CA ALA A 367 28.86 -2.70 -6.15
C ALA A 367 29.57 -3.24 -4.91
N ASN A 368 30.20 -4.40 -5.04
CA ASN A 368 31.06 -4.98 -4.01
C ASN A 368 32.11 -5.89 -4.67
N GLU A 369 33.38 -5.53 -4.55
CA GLU A 369 34.50 -6.23 -5.20
C GLU A 369 34.67 -7.66 -4.70
N ALA A 370 34.44 -7.92 -3.40
CA ALA A 370 34.54 -9.27 -2.84
C ALA A 370 33.44 -10.20 -3.38
N LEU A 371 32.22 -9.70 -3.56
CA LEU A 371 31.13 -10.47 -4.17
C LEU A 371 31.35 -10.69 -5.67
N ASP A 372 31.93 -9.70 -6.37
CA ASP A 372 32.28 -9.84 -7.79
C ASP A 372 33.37 -10.89 -8.00
N THR A 373 34.41 -10.86 -7.17
CA THR A 373 35.47 -11.89 -7.15
C THR A 373 34.91 -13.28 -6.85
N ALA A 374 33.88 -13.37 -6.00
CA ALA A 374 33.17 -14.61 -5.70
C ALA A 374 32.18 -15.06 -6.81
N GLY A 375 32.05 -14.30 -7.90
CA GLY A 375 31.11 -14.58 -8.99
C GLY A 375 29.64 -14.38 -8.62
N LEU A 376 29.36 -13.71 -7.50
CA LEU A 376 28.02 -13.47 -6.97
C LEU A 376 27.44 -12.12 -7.41
N MET A 377 28.22 -11.25 -8.05
CA MET A 377 27.71 -10.03 -8.67
C MET A 377 27.36 -10.27 -10.14
N ASP A 378 26.34 -9.55 -10.59
CA ASP A 378 26.17 -9.17 -11.99
C ASP A 378 26.66 -7.71 -12.17
N VAL A 379 26.27 -7.02 -13.25
CA VAL A 379 26.80 -5.68 -13.54
C VAL A 379 26.56 -4.67 -12.39
N ASP A 380 25.35 -4.63 -11.84
CA ASP A 380 24.97 -3.63 -10.82
C ASP A 380 24.22 -4.21 -9.61
N ARG A 381 24.15 -5.54 -9.48
CA ARG A 381 23.33 -6.26 -8.49
C ARG A 381 23.95 -7.59 -8.09
N VAL A 382 23.60 -8.09 -6.91
CA VAL A 382 23.89 -9.47 -6.50
C VAL A 382 23.01 -10.44 -7.31
N ARG A 383 23.62 -11.48 -7.88
CA ARG A 383 22.92 -12.57 -8.58
C ARG A 383 22.14 -13.42 -7.59
N ALA A 384 20.81 -13.27 -7.61
CA ALA A 384 19.90 -14.09 -6.84
C ALA A 384 18.61 -14.38 -7.61
N ASP A 385 18.02 -15.53 -7.32
CA ASP A 385 16.71 -15.90 -7.84
C ASP A 385 15.61 -15.28 -6.98
N PHE A 386 14.73 -14.47 -7.58
CA PHE A 386 13.60 -13.84 -6.88
C PHE A 386 12.60 -14.87 -6.31
N ALA A 387 12.48 -16.04 -6.92
CA ALA A 387 11.55 -17.09 -6.49
C ALA A 387 11.96 -17.72 -5.16
N THR A 388 13.26 -17.76 -4.86
CA THR A 388 13.84 -18.47 -3.70
C THR A 388 14.73 -17.60 -2.81
N MET A 389 15.08 -16.39 -3.26
CA MET A 389 16.06 -15.48 -2.67
C MET A 389 17.49 -16.04 -2.61
N ARG A 390 17.77 -17.18 -3.25
CA ARG A 390 19.07 -17.86 -3.20
C ARG A 390 20.04 -17.29 -4.22
N THR A 391 21.32 -17.26 -3.84
CA THR A 391 22.43 -17.07 -4.77
C THR A 391 22.97 -18.42 -5.26
N ALA A 392 24.05 -18.41 -6.06
CA ALA A 392 24.74 -19.64 -6.45
C ALA A 392 25.41 -20.37 -5.27
N ASP A 393 25.73 -19.68 -4.17
CA ASP A 393 26.21 -20.31 -2.94
C ASP A 393 25.00 -20.74 -2.08
N PRO A 394 24.90 -22.04 -1.71
CA PRO A 394 23.73 -22.57 -1.02
C PRO A 394 23.50 -22.03 0.39
N LYS A 395 24.52 -21.42 1.01
CA LYS A 395 24.41 -20.74 2.31
C LYS A 395 24.08 -19.24 2.19
N VAL A 396 24.12 -18.68 0.98
CA VAL A 396 24.02 -17.23 0.76
C VAL A 396 22.75 -16.88 0.01
N PHE A 397 22.00 -15.95 0.59
CA PHE A 397 20.77 -15.37 0.05
C PHE A 397 21.00 -13.90 -0.27
N ALA A 398 20.16 -13.31 -1.12
CA ALA A 398 20.18 -11.87 -1.35
C ALA A 398 18.78 -11.29 -1.49
N ALA A 399 18.60 -10.04 -1.05
CA ALA A 399 17.31 -9.36 -1.03
C ALA A 399 17.45 -7.84 -1.12
N GLY A 400 16.31 -7.17 -1.37
CA GLY A 400 16.24 -5.72 -1.47
C GLY A 400 16.86 -5.18 -2.75
N ASP A 401 17.10 -3.87 -2.76
CA ASP A 401 17.50 -3.14 -3.97
C ASP A 401 18.85 -3.56 -4.53
N GLY A 402 19.73 -4.11 -3.69
CA GLY A 402 21.04 -4.62 -4.11
C GLY A 402 20.97 -5.93 -4.91
N ALA A 403 19.84 -6.65 -4.88
CA ALA A 403 19.64 -7.88 -5.64
C ALA A 403 18.63 -7.68 -6.79
N PHE A 404 17.57 -6.89 -6.56
CA PHE A 404 16.44 -6.79 -7.48
C PHE A 404 16.21 -5.39 -8.06
N GLY A 405 17.13 -4.45 -7.80
CA GLY A 405 17.08 -3.09 -8.31
C GLY A 405 16.30 -2.13 -7.42
N GLY A 406 16.51 -0.83 -7.64
CA GLY A 406 15.89 0.24 -6.87
C GLY A 406 14.36 0.09 -6.77
N SER A 407 13.85 0.12 -5.54
CA SER A 407 12.43 -0.04 -5.24
C SER A 407 11.98 0.94 -4.16
N THR A 408 10.78 0.75 -3.64
CA THR A 408 10.20 1.57 -2.57
C THR A 408 10.58 0.98 -1.20
N ILE A 409 10.53 1.76 -0.12
CA ILE A 409 10.86 1.28 1.24
C ILE A 409 10.04 0.02 1.59
N VAL A 410 8.73 0.06 1.32
CA VAL A 410 7.82 -1.06 1.62
C VAL A 410 8.07 -2.28 0.74
N MET A 411 8.54 -2.10 -0.50
CA MET A 411 8.98 -3.22 -1.35
C MET A 411 10.26 -3.85 -0.84
N ALA A 412 11.25 -3.04 -0.42
CA ALA A 412 12.46 -3.55 0.20
C ALA A 412 12.15 -4.34 1.50
N MET A 413 11.22 -3.87 2.32
CA MET A 413 10.73 -4.61 3.48
C MET A 413 10.07 -5.94 3.10
N GLN A 414 9.25 -5.96 2.04
CA GLN A 414 8.62 -7.18 1.52
C GLN A 414 9.68 -8.20 1.04
N HIS A 415 10.74 -7.74 0.37
CA HIS A 415 11.90 -8.59 0.05
C HIS A 415 12.55 -9.14 1.33
N GLY A 416 12.67 -8.34 2.39
CA GLY A 416 13.17 -8.77 3.69
C GLY A 416 12.33 -9.87 4.36
N GLN A 417 11.00 -9.69 4.42
CA GLN A 417 10.08 -10.72 4.94
C GLN A 417 10.16 -12.02 4.12
N ARG A 418 10.20 -11.89 2.79
CA ARG A 418 10.33 -13.01 1.87
C ARG A 418 11.68 -13.73 2.03
N ALA A 419 12.76 -13.00 2.20
CA ALA A 419 14.08 -13.58 2.44
C ALA A 419 14.14 -14.33 3.77
N ALA A 420 13.61 -13.75 4.85
CA ALA A 420 13.52 -14.42 6.15
C ALA A 420 12.74 -15.75 6.06
N TYR A 421 11.64 -15.78 5.28
CA TYR A 421 10.88 -17.00 5.03
C TYR A 421 11.72 -18.11 4.38
N TYR A 422 12.45 -17.79 3.31
CA TYR A 422 13.26 -18.79 2.60
C TYR A 422 14.53 -19.19 3.33
N VAL A 423 15.17 -18.26 4.07
CA VAL A 423 16.28 -18.58 4.97
C VAL A 423 15.80 -19.55 6.05
N ARG A 424 14.67 -19.27 6.70
CA ARG A 424 14.07 -20.19 7.69
C ARG A 424 13.78 -21.56 7.09
N ALA A 425 13.11 -21.61 5.94
CA ALA A 425 12.79 -22.87 5.27
C ALA A 425 14.05 -23.69 4.94
N ALA A 426 15.12 -23.03 4.49
CA ALA A 426 16.40 -23.68 4.21
C ALA A 426 17.06 -24.27 5.47
N LEU A 427 17.08 -23.51 6.58
CA LEU A 427 17.63 -23.99 7.85
C LEU A 427 16.79 -25.13 8.45
N GLU A 428 15.48 -25.11 8.24
CA GLU A 428 14.56 -26.19 8.61
C GLU A 428 14.60 -27.39 7.65
N LYS A 429 15.48 -27.36 6.63
CA LYS A 429 15.64 -28.42 5.62
C LYS A 429 14.35 -28.74 4.87
N ILE A 430 13.56 -27.71 4.57
CA ILE A 430 12.39 -27.79 3.71
C ILE A 430 12.85 -27.54 2.27
N ASP A 431 13.00 -28.61 1.49
CA ASP A 431 13.54 -28.53 0.12
C ASP A 431 12.63 -27.74 -0.84
N SER A 432 11.31 -27.88 -0.68
CA SER A 432 10.29 -27.26 -1.54
C SER A 432 9.26 -26.49 -0.70
N PRO A 433 9.62 -25.31 -0.16
CA PRO A 433 8.68 -24.48 0.57
C PRO A 433 7.59 -23.95 -0.38
N ILE A 434 6.40 -23.71 0.17
CA ILE A 434 5.32 -23.08 -0.58
C ILE A 434 5.77 -21.66 -0.98
N PRO A 435 5.40 -21.15 -2.17
CA PRO A 435 5.74 -19.79 -2.54
C PRO A 435 5.30 -18.79 -1.47
N TYR A 436 6.22 -17.90 -1.07
CA TYR A 436 5.92 -16.87 -0.06
C TYR A 436 4.72 -16.03 -0.48
N ARG A 437 3.83 -15.78 0.47
CA ARG A 437 2.70 -14.86 0.37
C ARG A 437 2.78 -13.85 1.49
N THR A 438 2.43 -12.59 1.19
CA THR A 438 2.33 -11.55 2.21
C THR A 438 1.29 -11.94 3.25
N PRO A 439 1.67 -12.02 4.55
CA PRO A 439 0.72 -12.34 5.60
C PRO A 439 -0.19 -11.14 5.88
N TYR A 440 -1.50 -11.35 5.83
CA TYR A 440 -2.49 -10.37 6.29
C TYR A 440 -2.82 -10.63 7.76
N ARG A 441 -2.94 -9.58 8.56
CA ARG A 441 -3.36 -9.66 9.96
C ARG A 441 -4.36 -8.56 10.21
N THR A 442 -5.64 -8.88 10.14
CA THR A 442 -6.72 -7.93 10.39
C THR A 442 -7.37 -8.20 11.72
N ARG A 443 -7.63 -7.12 12.47
CA ARG A 443 -8.30 -7.17 13.76
C ARG A 443 -9.78 -6.92 13.55
N ARG A 444 -10.59 -7.60 14.35
CA ARG A 444 -12.03 -7.33 14.43
C ARG A 444 -12.29 -6.02 15.17
N VAL A 445 -12.26 -4.92 14.44
CA VAL A 445 -12.67 -3.61 14.94
C VAL A 445 -14.15 -3.43 14.64
N PRO A 446 -15.00 -3.12 15.64
CA PRO A 446 -16.40 -2.78 15.42
C PRO A 446 -16.56 -1.80 14.26
N VAL A 447 -17.54 -2.04 13.41
CA VAL A 447 -17.85 -1.11 12.32
C VAL A 447 -18.62 0.06 12.90
N ALA A 448 -17.92 1.14 13.17
CA ALA A 448 -18.53 2.44 13.38
C ALA A 448 -18.18 3.31 12.18
N GLN A 449 -19.18 3.62 11.36
CA GLN A 449 -19.05 4.60 10.29
C GLN A 449 -19.80 5.86 10.73
N ASP A 450 -19.13 7.01 10.73
CA ASP A 450 -19.79 8.29 11.01
C ASP A 450 -20.93 8.50 10.01
N LEU A 451 -22.12 8.86 10.48
CA LEU A 451 -23.25 9.21 9.60
C LEU A 451 -22.93 10.33 8.58
N LYS A 452 -21.88 11.11 8.83
CA LYS A 452 -21.38 12.20 7.98
C LYS A 452 -20.17 11.83 7.12
N TRP A 453 -19.81 10.55 6.99
CA TRP A 453 -18.66 10.10 6.20
C TRP A 453 -18.63 10.62 4.74
N GLU A 454 -19.79 10.93 4.16
CA GLU A 454 -19.97 11.50 2.81
C GLU A 454 -19.76 13.02 2.75
N GLN A 455 -19.71 13.71 3.90
CA GLN A 455 -19.63 15.18 3.98
C GLN A 455 -18.20 15.68 4.14
N PHE A 456 -17.27 14.83 4.59
CA PHE A 456 -15.90 15.22 4.84
C PHE A 456 -15.07 15.12 3.55
N ALA A 457 -14.56 16.26 3.09
CA ALA A 457 -13.60 16.35 1.99
C ALA A 457 -12.21 15.84 2.42
N VAL A 458 -11.33 15.57 1.44
CA VAL A 458 -9.94 15.20 1.72
C VAL A 458 -9.30 16.38 2.43
N GLU A 459 -8.68 16.14 3.58
CA GLU A 459 -7.89 17.15 4.27
C GLU A 459 -6.42 16.90 3.98
N GLU A 460 -5.82 17.71 3.10
CA GLU A 460 -4.38 17.61 2.85
C GLU A 460 -3.59 18.23 4.02
N PRO A 461 -2.47 17.62 4.43
CA PRO A 461 -1.56 18.25 5.37
C PRO A 461 -1.07 19.62 4.89
N VAL A 462 -0.77 20.51 5.83
CA VAL A 462 -0.19 21.82 5.51
C VAL A 462 1.26 21.62 5.04
N PHE A 463 1.55 22.12 3.83
CA PHE A 463 2.90 22.12 3.26
C PHE A 463 3.59 23.48 3.48
N HIS A 464 4.79 23.45 4.05
CA HIS A 464 5.56 24.64 4.46
C HIS A 464 6.59 25.10 3.42
N GLY A 465 6.71 24.38 2.30
CA GLY A 465 7.68 24.71 1.25
C GLY A 465 9.14 24.62 1.73
N VAL A 466 9.93 25.63 1.37
CA VAL A 466 11.37 25.68 1.68
C VAL A 466 11.64 26.10 3.14
N GLY A 467 10.70 26.80 3.78
CA GLY A 467 10.83 27.33 5.15
C GLY A 467 11.65 28.62 5.24
N GLU A 468 11.67 29.24 6.43
CA GLU A 468 12.38 30.51 6.69
C GLU A 468 13.90 30.34 6.85
N GLU A 469 14.35 29.19 7.37
CA GLU A 469 15.76 28.82 7.49
C GLU A 469 16.04 27.53 6.69
N PRO A 470 16.13 27.60 5.36
CA PRO A 470 16.20 26.41 4.49
C PRO A 470 17.34 25.44 4.84
N ALA A 471 18.49 25.98 5.22
CA ALA A 471 19.70 25.21 5.51
C ALA A 471 19.60 24.35 6.79
N SER A 472 18.63 24.61 7.68
CA SER A 472 18.35 23.73 8.83
C SER A 472 17.51 22.51 8.46
N PHE A 473 16.98 22.46 7.22
CA PHE A 473 16.15 21.38 6.68
C PHE A 473 14.91 21.13 7.56
N PRO A 474 14.06 22.15 7.79
CA PRO A 474 12.83 21.98 8.58
C PRO A 474 11.90 20.96 7.91
N GLU A 475 11.12 20.23 8.73
CA GLU A 475 10.11 19.31 8.21
C GLU A 475 9.08 20.08 7.37
N ILE A 476 8.79 19.57 6.17
CA ILE A 476 8.01 20.29 5.15
C ILE A 476 6.50 20.22 5.33
N GLU A 477 6.00 19.35 6.21
CA GLU A 477 4.59 18.98 6.25
C GLU A 477 4.14 18.77 7.70
N ASP A 478 2.98 19.29 8.08
CA ASP A 478 2.38 19.03 9.39
C ASP A 478 1.80 17.62 9.53
N THR A 479 1.67 17.15 10.77
CA THR A 479 0.85 15.97 11.10
C THR A 479 -0.59 16.41 11.37
N TYR A 480 -1.56 15.50 11.26
CA TYR A 480 -2.95 15.83 11.61
C TYR A 480 -3.10 16.13 13.10
N ASP A 481 -3.98 17.07 13.43
CA ASP A 481 -4.55 17.14 14.78
C ASP A 481 -5.60 16.04 15.00
N GLU A 482 -6.05 15.85 16.24
CA GLU A 482 -7.03 14.80 16.56
C GLU A 482 -8.34 14.97 15.77
N ALA A 483 -8.79 16.21 15.54
CA ALA A 483 -10.06 16.48 14.87
C ALA A 483 -9.97 16.16 13.37
N ALA A 484 -8.87 16.52 12.72
CA ALA A 484 -8.54 16.18 11.34
C ALA A 484 -8.41 14.67 11.17
N ALA A 485 -7.64 14.01 12.04
CA ALA A 485 -7.48 12.56 12.01
C ALA A 485 -8.82 11.83 12.18
N MET A 486 -9.72 12.31 13.04
CA MET A 486 -11.06 11.72 13.17
C MET A 486 -11.94 11.94 11.93
N ARG A 487 -11.96 13.14 11.35
CA ARG A 487 -12.70 13.41 10.10
C ARG A 487 -12.19 12.54 8.95
N GLU A 488 -10.86 12.39 8.86
CA GLU A 488 -10.23 11.57 7.83
C GLU A 488 -10.45 10.08 8.06
N ALA A 489 -10.41 9.61 9.31
CA ALA A 489 -10.75 8.22 9.65
C ALA A 489 -12.22 7.90 9.34
N ALA A 490 -13.13 8.84 9.61
CA ALA A 490 -14.56 8.70 9.33
C ALA A 490 -14.88 8.47 7.85
N ARG A 491 -14.01 8.93 6.94
CA ARG A 491 -14.17 8.75 5.48
C ARG A 491 -14.02 7.28 5.04
N CYS A 492 -13.40 6.42 5.86
CA CYS A 492 -13.11 5.04 5.49
C CYS A 492 -14.38 4.19 5.30
N TYR A 493 -14.44 3.44 4.19
CA TYR A 493 -15.57 2.56 3.86
C TYR A 493 -15.58 1.25 4.64
N ARG A 494 -14.55 0.95 5.44
CA ARG A 494 -14.41 -0.32 6.16
C ARG A 494 -14.65 -1.54 5.26
N CYS A 495 -13.97 -1.59 4.12
CA CYS A 495 -14.11 -2.67 3.14
C CYS A 495 -13.71 -4.05 3.71
N ASP A 496 -12.94 -4.07 4.80
CA ASP A 496 -12.64 -5.26 5.62
C ASP A 496 -13.88 -5.88 6.26
N ALA A 497 -14.90 -5.06 6.54
CA ALA A 497 -16.11 -5.51 7.21
C ALA A 497 -17.27 -5.83 6.26
N GLU A 498 -17.04 -5.76 4.94
CA GLU A 498 -18.01 -6.24 3.94
C GLU A 498 -18.03 -7.77 3.95
N THR A 499 -18.90 -8.38 4.75
CA THR A 499 -19.13 -9.84 4.78
C THR A 499 -20.07 -10.30 3.66
N GLY A 500 -19.77 -9.93 2.42
CA GLY A 500 -20.49 -10.42 1.23
C GLY A 500 -19.60 -11.36 0.42
N SER A 501 -20.16 -12.46 -0.09
CA SER A 501 -19.42 -13.44 -0.91
C SER A 501 -18.56 -12.75 -1.98
N THR A 502 -17.34 -13.28 -2.15
CA THR A 502 -16.15 -12.72 -2.84
C THR A 502 -16.36 -12.10 -4.23
N ASP A 503 -17.52 -12.29 -4.84
CA ASP A 503 -17.80 -11.86 -6.22
C ASP A 503 -19.12 -11.08 -6.37
N TYR A 504 -19.95 -11.05 -5.32
CA TYR A 504 -21.29 -10.46 -5.40
C TYR A 504 -21.31 -8.96 -5.08
N SER A 505 -20.40 -8.46 -4.23
CA SER A 505 -20.38 -7.06 -3.81
C SER A 505 -19.54 -6.15 -4.70
N VAL A 506 -18.42 -6.64 -5.26
CA VAL A 506 -17.40 -5.79 -5.91
C VAL A 506 -17.86 -5.29 -7.29
N HIS A 507 -18.20 -6.19 -8.21
CA HIS A 507 -18.63 -5.82 -9.57
C HIS A 507 -20.00 -5.14 -9.61
N HIS A 508 -20.91 -5.48 -8.69
CA HIS A 508 -22.21 -4.84 -8.61
C HIS A 508 -22.12 -3.37 -8.22
N ARG A 509 -21.17 -3.04 -7.33
CA ARG A 509 -20.97 -1.68 -6.83
C ARG A 509 -20.32 -0.80 -7.90
N GLU A 510 -19.36 -1.33 -8.66
CA GLU A 510 -18.76 -0.65 -9.82
C GLU A 510 -19.80 -0.35 -10.90
N ASP A 511 -20.69 -1.30 -11.21
CA ASP A 511 -21.77 -1.08 -12.16
C ASP A 511 -22.80 -0.06 -11.69
N LEU A 512 -23.14 -0.05 -10.40
CA LEU A 512 -24.03 0.96 -9.82
C LEU A 512 -23.42 2.36 -9.90
N PHE A 513 -22.13 2.50 -9.63
CA PHE A 513 -21.43 3.78 -9.80
C PHE A 513 -21.31 4.19 -11.27
N SER A 514 -21.06 3.23 -12.16
CA SER A 514 -21.02 3.47 -13.61
C SER A 514 -22.39 3.90 -14.13
N MET A 515 -23.48 3.29 -13.64
CA MET A 515 -24.87 3.70 -13.91
C MET A 515 -25.18 5.10 -13.39
N ALA A 516 -24.81 5.40 -12.14
CA ALA A 516 -25.05 6.71 -11.52
C ALA A 516 -24.30 7.86 -12.21
N ARG A 517 -23.14 7.57 -12.83
CA ARG A 517 -22.31 8.56 -13.54
C ARG A 517 -22.58 8.62 -15.04
N THR A 518 -23.26 7.62 -15.60
CA THR A 518 -23.61 7.61 -17.02
C THR A 518 -24.77 8.56 -17.26
N HIS A 519 -24.57 9.52 -18.16
CA HIS A 519 -25.57 10.50 -18.51
C HIS A 519 -26.91 9.80 -18.88
N PRO A 520 -28.08 10.24 -18.39
CA PRO A 520 -29.34 9.51 -18.57
C PRO A 520 -29.76 9.27 -20.04
N LYS A 521 -29.21 10.05 -20.97
CA LYS A 521 -29.46 9.93 -22.42
C LYS A 521 -28.44 9.06 -23.17
N ASP A 522 -27.41 8.53 -22.50
CA ASP A 522 -26.42 7.63 -23.12
C ASP A 522 -26.99 6.20 -23.17
N VAL A 523 -27.95 6.01 -24.08
CA VAL A 523 -28.74 4.78 -24.21
C VAL A 523 -27.86 3.56 -24.50
N ASP A 524 -26.75 3.74 -25.20
CA ASP A 524 -25.86 2.64 -25.58
C ASP A 524 -25.08 2.10 -24.38
N LYS A 525 -24.58 2.97 -23.49
CA LYS A 525 -23.96 2.52 -22.23
C LYS A 525 -24.97 1.88 -21.29
N HIS A 526 -26.16 2.46 -21.16
CA HIS A 526 -27.23 1.86 -20.34
C HIS A 526 -27.63 0.48 -20.84
N ARG A 527 -27.75 0.31 -22.17
CA ARG A 527 -28.03 -0.99 -22.80
C ARG A 527 -26.91 -1.99 -22.58
N ALA A 528 -25.64 -1.59 -22.73
CA ALA A 528 -24.49 -2.46 -22.53
C ALA A 528 -24.38 -2.96 -21.06
N MET A 529 -24.60 -2.08 -20.09
CA MET A 529 -24.62 -2.45 -18.66
C MET A 529 -25.78 -3.40 -18.34
N LEU A 530 -26.97 -3.16 -18.91
CA LEU A 530 -28.13 -4.04 -18.74
C LEU A 530 -27.88 -5.43 -19.35
N GLN A 531 -27.35 -5.50 -20.57
CA GLN A 531 -27.05 -6.77 -21.23
C GLN A 531 -26.02 -7.59 -20.46
N ARG A 532 -25.00 -6.94 -19.89
CA ARG A 532 -24.02 -7.60 -19.01
C ARG A 532 -24.67 -8.19 -17.76
N ARG A 533 -25.66 -7.49 -17.17
CA ARG A 533 -26.41 -7.96 -15.99
C ARG A 533 -27.35 -9.12 -16.28
N LEU A 534 -27.90 -9.17 -17.48
CA LEU A 534 -28.81 -10.24 -17.91
C LEU A 534 -28.07 -11.52 -18.32
N SER A 535 -26.73 -11.53 -18.36
CA SER A 535 -25.97 -12.74 -18.66
C SER A 535 -26.15 -13.75 -17.53
N PRO A 536 -26.69 -14.96 -17.81
CA PRO A 536 -26.80 -16.01 -16.82
C PRO A 536 -25.40 -16.41 -16.33
N ARG A 537 -25.29 -16.76 -15.05
CA ARG A 537 -24.08 -17.35 -14.48
C ARG A 537 -24.25 -18.86 -14.38
N ASP A 538 -23.14 -19.59 -14.48
CA ASP A 538 -23.12 -21.02 -14.23
C ASP A 538 -23.50 -21.29 -12.77
N ASN A 539 -24.30 -22.34 -12.55
CA ASN A 539 -24.70 -22.75 -11.21
C ASN A 539 -23.45 -23.17 -10.40
N PRO A 540 -23.09 -22.48 -9.32
CA PRO A 540 -21.91 -22.84 -8.53
C PRO A 540 -22.13 -24.08 -7.65
N TYR A 541 -23.36 -24.62 -7.63
CA TYR A 541 -23.73 -25.78 -6.84
C TYR A 541 -23.89 -27.04 -7.70
N PRO A 542 -23.72 -28.23 -7.10
CA PRO A 542 -23.99 -29.51 -7.78
C PRO A 542 -25.41 -29.55 -8.35
N ASP A 543 -25.58 -30.11 -9.55
CA ASP A 543 -26.86 -30.16 -10.27
C ASP A 543 -27.97 -30.92 -9.51
N ASP A 544 -27.58 -31.79 -8.58
CA ASP A 544 -28.48 -32.60 -7.74
C ASP A 544 -28.86 -31.92 -6.41
N ARG A 545 -28.32 -30.73 -6.11
CA ARG A 545 -28.73 -29.94 -4.94
C ARG A 545 -30.05 -29.20 -5.24
N PRO A 546 -31.15 -29.46 -4.50
CA PRO A 546 -32.37 -28.68 -4.63
C PRO A 546 -32.14 -27.23 -4.20
N ALA A 547 -32.69 -26.28 -4.96
CA ALA A 547 -32.66 -24.87 -4.61
C ALA A 547 -33.41 -24.62 -3.29
N SER A 548 -32.79 -23.87 -2.39
CA SER A 548 -33.30 -23.50 -1.07
C SER A 548 -33.51 -22.00 -1.00
N LEU A 549 -34.25 -21.53 0.01
CA LEU A 549 -34.46 -20.09 0.23
C LEU A 549 -33.13 -19.34 0.44
N ASP A 550 -32.12 -20.02 0.97
CA ASP A 550 -30.76 -19.50 1.16
C ASP A 550 -30.01 -19.28 -0.17
N ASP A 551 -30.50 -19.86 -1.27
CA ASP A 551 -29.95 -19.65 -2.62
C ASP A 551 -30.56 -18.42 -3.32
N LEU A 552 -31.61 -17.82 -2.74
CA LEU A 552 -32.12 -16.52 -3.18
C LEU A 552 -31.16 -15.43 -2.74
N VAL A 553 -30.35 -14.95 -3.67
CA VAL A 553 -29.62 -13.71 -3.43
C VAL A 553 -30.60 -12.55 -3.59
N PHE A 554 -31.11 -12.05 -2.47
CA PHE A 554 -31.74 -10.73 -2.45
C PHE A 554 -30.70 -9.75 -2.96
N LEU A 555 -30.94 -9.14 -4.13
CA LEU A 555 -30.25 -7.91 -4.48
C LEU A 555 -30.62 -6.94 -3.35
N PRO A 556 -29.70 -6.56 -2.44
CA PRO A 556 -30.02 -5.46 -1.58
C PRO A 556 -30.30 -4.31 -2.53
N ALA A 557 -31.47 -3.69 -2.42
CA ALA A 557 -31.64 -2.33 -2.86
C ALA A 557 -30.74 -1.46 -1.96
N ASN A 558 -29.42 -1.62 -2.09
CA ASN A 558 -28.46 -0.69 -1.56
C ASN A 558 -28.39 0.45 -2.57
N LEU A 559 -29.51 1.19 -2.58
CA LEU A 559 -29.51 2.61 -2.80
C LEU A 559 -28.41 3.16 -1.88
N SER A 560 -27.27 3.52 -2.46
CA SER A 560 -26.44 4.59 -1.91
C SER A 560 -27.39 5.67 -1.39
N ARG A 561 -27.24 6.15 -0.15
CA ARG A 561 -28.10 7.18 0.42
C ARG A 561 -28.12 8.43 -0.48
N LEU A 562 -29.02 8.45 -1.44
CA LEU A 562 -29.29 9.59 -2.29
C LEU A 562 -30.78 9.56 -2.61
N VAL A 563 -31.45 10.56 -2.03
CA VAL A 563 -32.74 11.10 -2.46
C VAL A 563 -33.96 10.34 -1.93
N ILE A 564 -34.55 10.93 -0.89
CA ILE A 564 -36.00 11.07 -0.79
C ILE A 564 -36.46 11.62 -2.14
N ASP A 565 -36.96 10.76 -3.02
CA ASP A 565 -37.53 11.20 -4.27
C ASP A 565 -39.05 11.39 -4.09
N PRO A 566 -39.55 12.64 -4.12
CA PRO A 566 -40.99 12.92 -4.17
C PRO A 566 -41.64 12.51 -5.51
N TYR A 567 -40.92 11.92 -6.47
CA TYR A 567 -41.47 11.43 -7.76
C TYR A 567 -42.07 10.02 -7.73
N ARG A 568 -42.54 9.50 -6.59
CA ARG A 568 -43.49 8.37 -6.57
C ARG A 568 -44.89 8.83 -6.99
N GLU A 569 -45.04 9.23 -8.25
CA GLU A 569 -46.33 9.16 -8.95
C GLU A 569 -46.31 7.97 -9.93
N ALA A 570 -47.09 6.96 -9.59
CA ALA A 570 -47.78 6.05 -10.50
C ALA A 570 -46.99 5.10 -11.44
N CYS A 571 -45.81 4.60 -11.07
CA CYS A 571 -45.31 3.36 -11.69
C CYS A 571 -45.87 2.13 -10.96
N ARG A 572 -47.03 1.65 -11.43
CA ARG A 572 -47.58 0.35 -11.05
C ARG A 572 -46.74 -0.74 -11.72
N ILE A 573 -46.02 -1.52 -10.92
CA ILE A 573 -45.23 -2.66 -11.39
C ILE A 573 -45.90 -3.89 -10.79
N ASP A 574 -46.61 -4.65 -11.61
CA ASP A 574 -47.17 -5.93 -11.20
C ASP A 574 -46.01 -6.95 -11.19
N ILE A 575 -45.82 -7.65 -10.07
CA ILE A 575 -44.76 -8.67 -9.89
C ILE A 575 -45.39 -10.02 -9.63
N ASP A 576 -45.07 -11.00 -10.48
CA ASP A 576 -45.42 -12.42 -10.30
C ASP A 576 -44.28 -13.14 -9.58
N LEU A 577 -44.49 -13.47 -8.30
CA LEU A 577 -43.50 -14.21 -7.48
C LEU A 577 -43.75 -15.72 -7.48
N ALA A 578 -44.99 -16.14 -7.75
CA ALA A 578 -45.45 -17.53 -7.86
C ALA A 578 -46.72 -17.56 -8.75
N PRO A 579 -47.21 -18.74 -9.19
CA PRO A 579 -48.36 -18.83 -10.10
C PRO A 579 -49.61 -18.07 -9.62
N ASP A 580 -49.79 -17.93 -8.30
CA ASP A 580 -50.95 -17.30 -7.65
C ASP A 580 -50.56 -16.09 -6.78
N LEU A 581 -49.35 -15.52 -6.94
CA LEU A 581 -48.83 -14.38 -6.17
C LEU A 581 -48.49 -13.21 -7.09
N ASN A 582 -49.51 -12.40 -7.43
CA ASN A 582 -49.38 -11.18 -8.23
C ASN A 582 -49.55 -9.94 -7.32
N LEU A 583 -48.48 -9.15 -7.19
CA LEU A 583 -48.47 -7.97 -6.32
C LEU A 583 -48.44 -6.69 -7.15
N LYS A 584 -49.30 -5.72 -6.84
CA LYS A 584 -49.30 -4.38 -7.46
C LYS A 584 -48.13 -3.50 -6.99
N GLN A 585 -47.52 -3.88 -5.88
CA GLN A 585 -46.40 -3.20 -5.24
C GLN A 585 -45.35 -4.25 -4.81
N PRO A 586 -44.04 -3.96 -4.95
CA PRO A 586 -42.96 -4.93 -4.73
C PRO A 586 -42.64 -5.13 -3.24
N PHE A 587 -43.64 -5.23 -2.38
CA PHE A 587 -43.47 -5.33 -0.94
C PHE A 587 -44.20 -6.53 -0.36
N LEU A 588 -43.58 -7.13 0.67
CA LEU A 588 -44.19 -8.11 1.55
C LEU A 588 -44.16 -7.56 2.97
N VAL A 589 -45.27 -7.68 3.69
CA VAL A 589 -45.40 -7.26 5.10
C VAL A 589 -45.34 -8.50 5.99
N SER A 590 -44.52 -8.46 7.03
CA SER A 590 -44.39 -9.56 8.01
C SER A 590 -44.29 -9.01 9.43
N GLY A 591 -44.17 -9.90 10.42
CA GLY A 591 -44.03 -9.54 11.84
C GLY A 591 -45.32 -9.07 12.52
N LEU A 592 -46.48 -9.32 11.89
CA LEU A 592 -47.79 -8.99 12.43
C LEU A 592 -48.40 -10.14 13.26
N ASP A 593 -47.73 -11.29 13.32
CA ASP A 593 -48.28 -12.51 13.94
C ASP A 593 -48.62 -12.33 15.41
N ASP A 594 -47.81 -11.58 16.16
CA ASP A 594 -48.01 -11.31 17.60
C ASP A 594 -48.84 -10.05 17.88
N ALA A 595 -49.30 -9.34 16.84
CA ALA A 595 -50.09 -8.13 17.02
C ALA A 595 -51.53 -8.45 17.46
N PRO A 596 -52.20 -7.55 18.22
CA PRO A 596 -53.61 -7.70 18.55
C PRO A 596 -54.47 -7.87 17.29
N GLU A 597 -55.51 -8.71 17.36
CA GLU A 597 -56.35 -9.08 16.22
C GLU A 597 -56.92 -7.86 15.47
N GLU A 598 -57.36 -6.84 16.22
CA GLU A 598 -57.89 -5.59 15.68
C GLU A 598 -56.85 -4.85 14.81
N ILE A 599 -55.57 -4.90 15.20
CA ILE A 599 -54.46 -4.30 14.45
C ILE A 599 -54.14 -5.14 13.22
N ARG A 600 -54.16 -6.47 13.33
CA ARG A 600 -53.94 -7.36 12.19
C ARG A 600 -55.02 -7.18 11.13
N GLN A 601 -56.28 -7.11 11.51
CA GLN A 601 -57.40 -6.88 10.58
C GLN A 601 -57.30 -5.56 9.83
N VAL A 602 -56.93 -4.48 10.52
CA VAL A 602 -56.70 -3.18 9.87
C VAL A 602 -55.51 -3.26 8.92
N ALA A 603 -54.42 -3.92 9.32
CA ALA A 603 -53.24 -4.09 8.50
C ALA A 603 -53.51 -4.95 7.25
N TRP A 604 -54.22 -6.07 7.37
CA TRP A 604 -54.60 -6.93 6.23
C TRP A 604 -55.45 -6.18 5.22
N ARG A 605 -56.45 -5.40 5.67
CA ARG A 605 -57.26 -4.56 4.77
C ARG A 605 -56.41 -3.51 4.05
N ALA A 606 -55.46 -2.89 4.76
CA ALA A 606 -54.55 -1.91 4.14
C ALA A 606 -53.64 -2.58 3.11
N VAL A 607 -53.12 -3.77 3.41
CA VAL A 607 -52.27 -4.55 2.51
C VAL A 607 -53.05 -4.98 1.25
N GLU A 608 -54.29 -5.46 1.40
CA GLU A 608 -55.18 -5.81 0.30
C GLU A 608 -55.47 -4.60 -0.61
N GLN A 609 -55.85 -3.46 -0.02
CA GLN A 609 -56.17 -2.24 -0.75
C GLN A 609 -55.00 -1.72 -1.60
N ASN A 610 -53.77 -1.91 -1.12
CA ASN A 610 -52.56 -1.44 -1.79
C ASN A 610 -51.94 -2.51 -2.71
N GLY A 611 -52.49 -3.73 -2.75
CA GLY A 611 -51.97 -4.84 -3.57
C GLY A 611 -50.56 -5.26 -3.17
N VAL A 612 -50.28 -5.24 -1.88
CA VAL A 612 -49.03 -5.70 -1.24
C VAL A 612 -49.26 -7.14 -0.75
N GLY A 613 -48.21 -7.94 -0.57
CA GLY A 613 -48.33 -9.30 -0.03
C GLY A 613 -48.00 -9.40 1.45
N VAL A 614 -48.33 -10.52 2.10
CA VAL A 614 -48.05 -10.78 3.52
C VAL A 614 -47.21 -12.04 3.71
N VAL A 615 -46.32 -12.06 4.70
CA VAL A 615 -45.70 -13.29 5.22
C VAL A 615 -46.08 -13.43 6.69
N SER A 616 -46.89 -14.42 7.02
CA SER A 616 -47.53 -14.53 8.34
C SER A 616 -47.91 -15.98 8.65
N ARG A 617 -47.86 -16.34 9.94
CA ARG A 617 -48.48 -17.56 10.47
C ARG A 617 -49.99 -17.42 10.59
N ALA A 618 -50.43 -16.23 11.02
CA ALA A 618 -51.85 -15.91 11.17
C ALA A 618 -52.52 -15.77 9.80
N ILE A 619 -53.78 -16.23 9.70
CA ILE A 619 -54.54 -16.28 8.44
C ILE A 619 -55.13 -14.90 8.11
N PRO A 620 -54.70 -14.21 7.04
CA PRO A 620 -55.30 -12.96 6.59
C PRO A 620 -56.74 -13.20 6.10
N ASP A 621 -57.56 -12.22 6.41
CA ASP A 621 -58.90 -12.10 5.85
C ASP A 621 -58.85 -11.64 4.38
N GLY A 622 -59.92 -11.92 3.63
CA GLY A 622 -60.09 -11.42 2.27
C GLY A 622 -59.21 -12.10 1.22
N SER A 623 -58.87 -11.34 0.17
CA SER A 623 -58.10 -11.77 -1.01
C SER A 623 -56.61 -11.38 -0.94
N VAL A 624 -56.10 -11.15 0.27
CA VAL A 624 -54.68 -10.84 0.49
C VAL A 624 -53.82 -11.98 -0.02
N HIS A 625 -52.91 -11.66 -0.92
CA HIS A 625 -51.87 -12.57 -1.34
C HIS A 625 -50.86 -12.76 -0.20
N TRP A 626 -50.62 -13.99 0.23
CA TRP A 626 -49.80 -14.29 1.40
C TRP A 626 -48.98 -15.56 1.25
N LEU A 627 -47.81 -15.53 1.88
CA LEU A 627 -46.97 -16.69 2.13
C LEU A 627 -47.15 -17.12 3.58
N GLN A 628 -47.55 -18.37 3.77
CA GLN A 628 -47.78 -18.89 5.11
C GLN A 628 -46.47 -19.37 5.73
N ILE A 629 -46.15 -18.90 6.93
CA ILE A 629 -45.07 -19.47 7.72
C ILE A 629 -45.59 -20.77 8.36
N LEU A 630 -44.93 -21.90 8.11
CA LEU A 630 -45.29 -23.22 8.66
C LEU A 630 -44.22 -23.70 9.64
N GLU A 631 -44.65 -24.28 10.77
CA GLU A 631 -43.77 -25.04 11.64
C GLU A 631 -43.73 -26.54 11.27
N ALA A 632 -42.73 -27.25 11.80
CA ALA A 632 -42.53 -28.67 11.50
C ALA A 632 -43.76 -29.52 11.89
N GLY A 633 -44.41 -30.12 10.90
CA GLY A 633 -45.61 -30.95 11.06
C GLY A 633 -46.93 -30.24 10.74
N GLU A 634 -46.91 -28.95 10.42
CA GLU A 634 -48.09 -28.21 9.96
C GLU A 634 -48.34 -28.40 8.46
N THR A 635 -49.61 -28.39 8.06
CA THR A 635 -50.02 -28.47 6.66
C THR A 635 -50.35 -27.09 6.12
N ALA A 636 -49.87 -26.80 4.91
CA ALA A 636 -50.17 -25.58 4.18
C ALA A 636 -51.68 -25.33 4.08
N HIS A 637 -52.08 -24.10 4.38
CA HIS A 637 -53.43 -23.62 4.19
C HIS A 637 -53.72 -23.50 2.70
N SER A 638 -54.87 -23.99 2.24
CA SER A 638 -55.22 -24.08 0.82
C SER A 638 -55.28 -22.73 0.08
N ARG A 639 -55.44 -21.63 0.82
CA ARG A 639 -55.40 -20.25 0.29
C ARG A 639 -54.02 -19.60 0.30
N ALA A 640 -52.98 -20.26 0.83
CA ALA A 640 -51.62 -19.72 0.83
C ALA A 640 -51.08 -19.72 -0.59
N ALA A 641 -50.55 -18.59 -1.04
CA ALA A 641 -49.92 -18.48 -2.35
C ALA A 641 -48.55 -19.18 -2.41
N GLY A 642 -48.01 -19.51 -1.23
CA GLY A 642 -46.79 -20.28 -1.02
C GLY A 642 -46.55 -20.47 0.48
N VAL A 643 -45.52 -21.25 0.82
CA VAL A 643 -45.15 -21.52 2.22
C VAL A 643 -43.70 -21.17 2.49
N VAL A 644 -43.43 -20.74 3.71
CA VAL A 644 -42.09 -20.51 4.26
C VAL A 644 -41.96 -21.51 5.42
N GLN A 645 -41.11 -22.52 5.24
CA GLN A 645 -40.86 -23.57 6.24
C GLN A 645 -39.57 -23.29 7.02
#